data_AF-A0A0S8BKK4-F1
#
_entry.id   AF-A0A0S8BKK4-F1
#
_cell.length_a   1.000
_cell.length_b   1.000
_cell.length_c   1.000
_cell.angle_alpha   90.00
_cell.angle_beta   90.00
_cell.angle_gamma   90.00
#
_symmetry.space_group_name_H-M   'P 1'
#
loop_
_entity.id
_entity.type
_entity.pdbx_description
1 polymer ?
#
loop_
_entity_poly.entity_id
_entity_poly.type
_entity_poly.pdbx_seq_one_letter_code
_entity_poly.pdbx_strand_id
1 'polypeptide(L)'
;MPGKGQQRIPAVGRGLVLAALMLLVIGHAHAARQFSSQRECATCHIMWLNDFKRQDVSTLIPYDPKPMVNTGKQDVASTERMCFSCHDGFVLDSRKNWLNKGHAHPVGVKPSSRIKIPTSQGKTVFPLNDDGKVYCGTCHTAHGVSWSQQESPVFMRVNNVDSRLCLACHLNQATGPKEGNHPIFKQAPHDTTQLKQAGGKFARDGSVICQSCHQPHGAPGKKMLVMDNHNSELCQHCHRDKREVRGSKHDMSLMAPDVVNRNGNTAAESGPCGACHVPHNAKGPALWARERAEGALPQAASCLGCHNEKGPAHKKTIGDHTHPVGASIAELGIQVVNGKWKSDSSLLDKDEPLTSLPLYDKHGQRSPKGDRVGCGSCHDPHTWQPGTKTAAATNPKKLEGDDQNSFLRITVGANSALCINCHVDKRSVMHSKHNPNVVDASAKKKKKTPADKNHDTGIEVCRSCHTPHNANATNLWARKQAKADTAIAGMCGDCHQKGGSAESKLTGVHSHPLGKPIKNATLPMFATDGERVDHGGNVDCASCHNPHQWDPKQPGSRAGLSTEAEGDTRTSFLRDTVAGDSALCLNCHADQRWLHGTDHDMRVTAARSTNVLGQGVKESGPCGQCHVPHNAADSARIWAQTLGSGEDKVEQLCRSCHRDTGVAADKQPPSATHPKQVSVWSGDKRKRFRPSSNNNLPVYDQHGKPGETGKITCVTCHEPHQWSAGVKAKGPGKNTEGTVDNSFLRIRNSENFVCADCHGLDAIFRYKYFHGTTSRKKHRLYR
;
A
#
# COMPACT_ATOMS: atom_id res chain seq x y z
N MET A 1 92.94 -16.04 4.36
CA MET A 1 94.40 -16.26 4.31
C MET A 1 94.67 -17.69 3.86
N PRO A 2 95.76 -17.92 3.10
CA PRO A 2 95.84 -18.92 2.03
C PRO A 2 96.91 -20.01 2.30
N GLY A 3 97.00 -21.00 1.40
CA GLY A 3 98.17 -21.89 1.25
C GLY A 3 97.75 -23.32 0.94
N LYS A 4 97.73 -23.81 -0.32
CA LYS A 4 98.83 -24.17 -1.25
C LYS A 4 99.80 -25.25 -0.73
N GLY A 5 99.91 -26.32 -1.55
CA GLY A 5 101.08 -27.18 -1.72
C GLY A 5 101.23 -28.30 -0.68
N GLN A 6 101.78 -29.47 -0.97
CA GLN A 6 102.50 -29.93 -2.15
C GLN A 6 102.71 -31.46 -2.02
N GLN A 7 102.66 -32.15 -3.15
CA GLN A 7 103.30 -33.41 -3.55
C GLN A 7 104.08 -34.24 -2.50
N ARG A 8 103.90 -35.58 -2.55
CA ARG A 8 104.94 -36.53 -3.02
C ARG A 8 104.40 -37.95 -3.23
N ILE A 9 104.80 -38.52 -4.36
CA ILE A 9 104.68 -39.93 -4.78
C ILE A 9 105.97 -40.66 -4.35
N PRO A 10 105.93 -41.96 -4.04
CA PRO A 10 106.69 -42.93 -4.85
C PRO A 10 105.82 -44.14 -5.25
N ALA A 11 105.74 -44.47 -6.53
CA ALA A 11 106.57 -45.47 -7.24
C ALA A 11 106.24 -46.91 -6.79
N VAL A 12 105.28 -47.55 -7.47
CA VAL A 12 105.49 -48.50 -8.59
C VAL A 12 106.06 -49.83 -8.12
N GLY A 13 105.24 -50.88 -8.22
CA GLY A 13 105.74 -52.25 -8.16
C GLY A 13 104.67 -53.32 -8.07
N ARG A 14 104.25 -53.83 -9.25
CA ARG A 14 103.70 -55.18 -9.47
C ARG A 14 102.26 -55.44 -9.03
N GLY A 15 101.34 -55.33 -9.99
CA GLY A 15 99.99 -55.91 -9.92
C GLY A 15 99.24 -55.89 -11.25
N LEU A 16 99.96 -55.83 -12.37
CA LEU A 16 99.41 -55.66 -13.72
C LEU A 16 99.00 -57.01 -14.33
N VAL A 17 98.21 -57.81 -13.61
CA VAL A 17 97.56 -59.03 -14.15
C VAL A 17 96.14 -59.25 -13.58
N LEU A 18 95.72 -58.57 -12.50
CA LEU A 18 94.35 -58.70 -11.95
C LEU A 18 93.35 -57.61 -12.40
N ALA A 19 93.78 -56.59 -13.14
CA ALA A 19 92.91 -55.48 -13.56
C ALA A 19 92.09 -55.74 -14.84
N ALA A 20 92.47 -56.74 -15.65
CA ALA A 20 91.76 -57.04 -16.91
C ALA A 20 90.49 -57.90 -16.73
N LEU A 21 90.32 -58.58 -15.59
CA LEU A 21 89.09 -59.35 -15.30
C LEU A 21 88.05 -58.57 -14.47
N MET A 22 88.42 -57.47 -13.82
CA MET A 22 87.45 -56.61 -13.09
C MET A 22 86.80 -55.53 -13.98
N LEU A 23 87.34 -55.24 -15.17
CA LEU A 23 86.74 -54.29 -16.12
C LEU A 23 85.58 -54.88 -16.95
N LEU A 24 85.38 -56.19 -16.94
CA LEU A 24 84.21 -56.84 -17.58
C LEU A 24 83.01 -57.02 -16.64
N VAL A 25 83.19 -56.86 -15.33
CA VAL A 25 82.08 -56.97 -14.34
C VAL A 25 81.52 -55.61 -13.92
N ILE A 26 82.25 -54.51 -14.14
CA ILE A 26 81.74 -53.15 -13.87
C ILE A 26 80.89 -52.59 -15.03
N GLY A 27 80.97 -53.19 -16.22
CA GLY A 27 80.12 -52.85 -17.38
C GLY A 27 78.65 -53.29 -17.27
N HIS A 28 78.31 -54.19 -16.35
CA HIS A 28 76.95 -54.71 -16.18
C HIS A 28 76.23 -54.19 -14.93
N ALA A 29 76.91 -53.49 -14.03
CA ALA A 29 76.29 -52.92 -12.83
C ALA A 29 75.75 -51.48 -13.02
N HIS A 30 76.13 -50.79 -14.09
CA HIS A 30 75.57 -49.46 -14.43
C HIS A 30 74.29 -49.50 -15.29
N ALA A 31 73.85 -50.66 -15.74
CA ALA A 31 72.58 -50.82 -16.46
C ALA A 31 71.36 -51.07 -15.54
N ALA A 32 71.54 -51.18 -14.21
CA ALA A 32 70.45 -51.53 -13.29
C ALA A 32 69.94 -50.38 -12.39
N ARG A 33 70.48 -49.16 -12.53
CA ARG A 33 69.99 -47.97 -11.80
C ARG A 33 70.04 -46.69 -12.66
N GLN A 34 69.53 -46.76 -13.88
CA GLN A 34 68.89 -45.55 -14.43
C GLN A 34 67.52 -45.45 -13.74
N PHE A 35 67.40 -44.54 -12.77
CA PHE A 35 66.11 -44.01 -12.35
C PHE A 35 65.50 -43.32 -13.56
N SER A 36 64.81 -44.07 -14.41
CA SER A 36 64.13 -43.48 -15.56
C SER A 36 62.94 -42.69 -15.05
N SER A 37 62.81 -41.45 -15.50
CA SER A 37 61.61 -40.62 -15.35
C SER A 37 60.32 -41.35 -15.78
N GLN A 38 60.45 -42.43 -16.55
CA GLN A 38 59.35 -43.32 -16.93
C GLN A 38 58.77 -44.10 -15.74
N ARG A 39 59.54 -44.46 -14.70
CA ARG A 39 59.00 -45.16 -13.52
C ARG A 39 58.11 -44.26 -12.66
N GLU A 40 58.45 -42.98 -12.50
CA GLU A 40 57.62 -42.03 -11.75
C GLU A 40 56.30 -41.74 -12.49
N CYS A 41 56.39 -41.51 -13.81
CA CYS A 41 55.21 -41.32 -14.66
C CYS A 41 54.32 -42.58 -14.69
N ALA A 42 54.92 -43.78 -14.61
CA ALA A 42 54.20 -45.05 -14.59
C ALA A 42 53.36 -45.28 -13.33
N THR A 43 53.55 -44.49 -12.27
CA THR A 43 52.68 -44.51 -11.08
C THR A 43 51.23 -44.17 -11.45
N CYS A 44 51.04 -43.19 -12.33
CA CYS A 44 49.72 -42.83 -12.87
C CYS A 44 49.47 -43.48 -14.22
N HIS A 45 50.53 -43.61 -15.04
CA HIS A 45 50.47 -44.19 -16.36
C HIS A 45 51.06 -45.61 -16.40
N ILE A 46 50.46 -46.55 -15.67
CA ILE A 46 50.91 -47.96 -15.60
C ILE A 46 51.17 -48.63 -16.97
N MET A 47 50.46 -48.21 -18.01
CA MET A 47 50.57 -48.64 -19.40
C MET A 47 51.88 -48.21 -20.08
N TRP A 48 52.61 -47.26 -19.48
CA TRP A 48 53.90 -46.79 -19.99
C TRP A 48 55.06 -47.67 -19.51
N LEU A 49 54.82 -48.60 -18.58
CA LEU A 49 55.81 -49.62 -18.22
C LEU A 49 56.09 -50.51 -19.42
N ASN A 50 57.37 -50.74 -19.70
CA ASN A 50 57.80 -51.59 -20.82
C ASN A 50 57.35 -53.05 -20.65
N ASP A 51 57.10 -53.49 -19.41
CA ASP A 51 56.61 -54.83 -19.09
C ASP A 51 55.25 -55.15 -19.73
N PHE A 52 54.38 -54.14 -19.92
CA PHE A 52 53.11 -54.30 -20.63
C PHE A 52 53.26 -54.33 -22.17
N LYS A 53 54.45 -54.02 -22.70
CA LYS A 53 54.74 -54.02 -24.14
C LYS A 53 55.49 -55.28 -24.60
N ARG A 54 55.88 -56.13 -23.65
CA ARG A 54 56.59 -57.39 -23.90
C ARG A 54 55.63 -58.44 -24.44
N GLN A 55 56.07 -59.16 -25.48
CA GLN A 55 55.30 -60.25 -26.10
C GLN A 55 55.69 -61.62 -25.53
N ASP A 56 56.77 -61.70 -24.75
CA ASP A 56 57.36 -62.93 -24.22
C ASP A 56 56.88 -63.29 -22.80
N VAL A 57 56.03 -62.47 -22.19
CA VAL A 57 55.47 -62.68 -20.85
C VAL A 57 53.98 -62.31 -20.80
N SER A 58 53.18 -63.11 -20.11
CA SER A 58 51.77 -62.81 -19.86
C SER A 58 51.63 -61.86 -18.67
N THR A 59 50.80 -60.82 -18.80
CA THR A 59 50.58 -59.85 -17.72
C THR A 59 49.63 -60.42 -16.66
N LEU A 60 49.92 -60.16 -15.38
CA LEU A 60 49.05 -60.57 -14.26
C LEU A 60 47.73 -59.77 -14.17
N ILE A 61 47.70 -58.59 -14.78
CA ILE A 61 46.51 -57.77 -14.95
C ILE A 61 46.27 -57.47 -16.44
N PRO A 62 45.01 -57.34 -16.90
CA PRO A 62 44.72 -56.98 -18.28
C PRO A 62 45.33 -55.63 -18.67
N TYR A 63 45.90 -55.55 -19.87
CA TYR A 63 46.37 -54.29 -20.45
C TYR A 63 45.19 -53.53 -21.06
N ASP A 64 44.67 -52.54 -20.34
CA ASP A 64 43.59 -51.67 -20.82
C ASP A 64 43.92 -50.20 -20.49
N PRO A 65 44.53 -49.45 -21.43
CA PRO A 65 44.91 -48.05 -21.19
C PRO A 65 43.70 -47.10 -21.22
N LYS A 66 42.56 -47.53 -21.80
CA LYS A 66 41.34 -46.73 -21.90
C LYS A 66 40.12 -47.56 -21.47
N PRO A 67 40.05 -47.95 -20.19
CA PRO A 67 39.00 -48.82 -19.71
C PRO A 67 37.63 -48.18 -19.80
N MET A 68 36.63 -49.03 -20.01
CA MET A 68 35.23 -48.67 -19.84
C MET A 68 34.88 -48.74 -18.35
N VAL A 69 34.65 -47.58 -17.72
CA VAL A 69 34.23 -47.49 -16.31
C VAL A 69 32.82 -46.89 -16.20
N ASN A 70 32.27 -46.82 -14.99
CA ASN A 70 30.92 -46.26 -14.76
C ASN A 70 30.75 -44.83 -15.29
N THR A 71 31.83 -44.05 -15.38
CA THR A 71 31.80 -42.69 -15.94
C THR A 71 31.94 -42.64 -17.46
N GLY A 72 32.18 -43.77 -18.13
CA GLY A 72 32.42 -43.88 -19.56
C GLY A 72 33.86 -44.28 -19.90
N LYS A 73 34.17 -44.34 -21.20
CA LYS A 73 35.51 -44.66 -21.71
C LYS A 73 36.47 -43.51 -21.47
N GLN A 74 37.59 -43.76 -20.77
CA GLN A 74 38.56 -42.74 -20.39
C GLN A 74 39.94 -43.35 -20.11
N ASP A 75 40.99 -42.51 -20.07
CA ASP A 75 42.35 -42.95 -19.72
C ASP A 75 42.39 -43.55 -18.30
N VAL A 76 43.06 -44.69 -18.12
CA VAL A 76 43.14 -45.36 -16.81
C VAL A 76 43.75 -44.46 -15.72
N ALA A 77 44.65 -43.55 -16.08
CA ALA A 77 45.25 -42.55 -15.18
C ALA A 77 44.23 -41.55 -14.62
N SER A 78 43.05 -41.47 -15.23
CA SER A 78 41.97 -40.56 -14.87
C SER A 78 40.75 -41.26 -14.25
N THR A 79 40.85 -42.57 -14.03
CA THR A 79 39.81 -43.36 -13.37
C THR A 79 39.66 -42.98 -11.90
N GLU A 80 38.45 -43.13 -11.37
CA GLU A 80 38.18 -42.91 -9.95
C GLU A 80 39.11 -43.74 -9.05
N ARG A 81 39.39 -44.99 -9.45
CA ARG A 81 40.31 -45.89 -8.72
C ARG A 81 41.73 -45.35 -8.68
N MET A 82 42.22 -44.78 -9.79
CA MET A 82 43.54 -44.16 -9.82
C MET A 82 43.59 -42.95 -8.88
N CYS A 83 42.62 -42.04 -8.97
CA CYS A 83 42.53 -40.90 -8.04
C CYS A 83 42.45 -41.37 -6.58
N PHE A 84 41.62 -42.38 -6.30
CA PHE A 84 41.43 -42.91 -4.95
C PHE A 84 42.72 -43.50 -4.36
N SER A 85 43.60 -44.12 -5.17
CA SER A 85 44.88 -44.68 -4.69
C SER A 85 45.83 -43.64 -4.07
N CYS A 86 45.65 -42.35 -4.38
CA CYS A 86 46.37 -41.26 -3.73
C CYS A 86 45.55 -40.66 -2.57
N HIS A 87 44.22 -40.75 -2.64
CA HIS A 87 43.29 -40.14 -1.69
C HIS A 87 42.85 -41.05 -0.54
N ASP A 88 43.31 -42.31 -0.54
CA ASP A 88 42.97 -43.38 0.41
C ASP A 88 43.68 -43.26 1.78
N GLY A 89 44.60 -42.30 1.90
CA GLY A 89 45.43 -42.07 3.08
C GLY A 89 46.92 -42.28 2.84
N PHE A 90 47.32 -42.87 1.71
CA PHE A 90 48.74 -43.07 1.40
C PHE A 90 49.46 -41.76 1.01
N VAL A 91 48.87 -40.95 0.11
CA VAL A 91 49.42 -39.63 -0.26
C VAL A 91 48.72 -38.51 0.49
N LEU A 92 47.38 -38.53 0.50
CA LEU A 92 46.55 -37.57 1.22
C LEU A 92 45.26 -38.25 1.67
N ASP A 93 44.97 -38.29 2.97
CA ASP A 93 43.67 -38.80 3.40
C ASP A 93 42.55 -37.79 3.09
N SER A 94 41.73 -38.13 2.10
CA SER A 94 40.54 -37.36 1.76
C SER A 94 39.40 -38.25 1.31
N ARG A 95 39.37 -39.49 1.84
CA ARG A 95 38.31 -40.47 1.61
C ARG A 95 36.91 -39.91 1.84
N LYS A 96 36.77 -38.92 2.73
CA LYS A 96 35.52 -38.18 2.95
C LYS A 96 34.91 -37.55 1.70
N ASN A 97 35.71 -37.20 0.69
CA ASN A 97 35.23 -36.66 -0.58
C ASN A 97 34.49 -37.71 -1.43
N TRP A 98 34.76 -38.99 -1.18
CA TRP A 98 34.10 -40.15 -1.82
C TRP A 98 32.88 -40.66 -1.04
N LEU A 99 32.61 -40.11 0.15
CA LEU A 99 31.37 -40.38 0.89
C LEU A 99 30.18 -39.73 0.19
N ASN A 100 28.97 -40.23 0.47
CA ASN A 100 27.71 -39.65 -0.04
C ASN A 100 27.73 -39.34 -1.54
N LYS A 101 28.15 -40.30 -2.39
CA LYS A 101 28.31 -40.09 -3.85
C LYS A 101 27.08 -39.51 -4.54
N GLY A 102 25.87 -39.71 -3.99
CA GLY A 102 24.63 -39.10 -4.48
C GLY A 102 24.54 -37.58 -4.27
N HIS A 103 25.41 -36.98 -3.46
CA HIS A 103 25.46 -35.55 -3.13
C HIS A 103 26.78 -34.90 -3.59
N ALA A 104 27.41 -35.44 -4.63
CA ALA A 104 28.61 -34.88 -5.26
C ALA A 104 28.28 -34.27 -6.64
N HIS A 105 29.21 -33.46 -7.15
CA HIS A 105 29.13 -32.95 -8.52
C HIS A 105 29.10 -34.12 -9.50
N PRO A 106 28.14 -34.18 -10.43
CA PRO A 106 27.91 -35.38 -11.21
C PRO A 106 29.07 -35.64 -12.17
N VAL A 107 29.51 -36.90 -12.19
CA VAL A 107 30.45 -37.48 -13.15
C VAL A 107 29.75 -38.60 -13.92
N GLY A 108 30.23 -38.95 -15.11
CA GLY A 108 29.59 -39.92 -15.99
C GLY A 108 28.37 -39.38 -16.75
N VAL A 109 28.12 -38.08 -16.67
CA VAL A 109 27.00 -37.41 -17.35
C VAL A 109 27.51 -36.48 -18.45
N LYS A 110 26.75 -36.38 -19.54
CA LYS A 110 27.00 -35.35 -20.57
C LYS A 110 26.55 -33.99 -20.01
N PRO A 111 27.35 -32.92 -20.13
CA PRO A 111 26.91 -31.58 -19.78
C PRO A 111 25.63 -31.21 -20.53
N SER A 112 24.67 -30.60 -19.82
CA SER A 112 23.45 -30.13 -20.46
C SER A 112 23.74 -29.01 -21.47
N SER A 113 22.82 -28.77 -22.41
CA SER A 113 22.89 -27.65 -23.36
C SER A 113 23.00 -26.26 -22.71
N ARG A 114 22.66 -26.13 -21.42
CA ARG A 114 22.78 -24.89 -20.64
C ARG A 114 24.19 -24.61 -20.13
N ILE A 115 25.11 -25.57 -20.23
CA ILE A 115 26.51 -25.45 -19.80
C ILE A 115 27.36 -25.28 -21.05
N LYS A 116 28.15 -24.22 -21.08
CA LYS A 116 29.16 -24.00 -22.13
C LYS A 116 30.53 -24.33 -21.54
N ILE A 117 31.26 -25.22 -22.20
CA ILE A 117 32.62 -25.56 -21.80
C ILE A 117 33.56 -24.51 -22.41
N PRO A 118 34.28 -23.73 -21.59
CA PRO A 118 35.20 -22.73 -22.10
C PRO A 118 36.38 -23.35 -22.84
N THR A 119 36.82 -22.66 -23.89
CA THR A 119 38.06 -22.93 -24.63
C THR A 119 39.05 -21.80 -24.38
N SER A 120 40.34 -22.10 -24.42
CA SER A 120 41.44 -21.13 -24.36
C SER A 120 42.46 -21.51 -25.43
N GLN A 121 42.81 -20.55 -26.30
CA GLN A 121 43.75 -20.76 -27.42
C GLN A 121 43.39 -21.99 -28.29
N GLY A 122 42.09 -22.17 -28.58
CA GLY A 122 41.59 -23.30 -29.37
C GLY A 122 41.55 -24.65 -28.66
N LYS A 123 41.97 -24.73 -27.38
CA LYS A 123 41.95 -25.96 -26.57
C LYS A 123 40.84 -25.90 -25.51
N THR A 124 40.16 -27.02 -25.30
CA THR A 124 39.14 -27.18 -24.25
C THR A 124 39.78 -27.10 -22.86
N VAL A 125 39.32 -26.16 -22.02
CA VAL A 125 39.87 -25.98 -20.66
C VAL A 125 39.46 -27.13 -19.74
N PHE A 126 38.22 -27.59 -19.86
CA PHE A 126 37.68 -28.71 -19.09
C PHE A 126 37.35 -29.87 -20.04
N PRO A 127 38.31 -30.79 -20.28
CA PRO A 127 38.11 -31.88 -21.23
C PRO A 127 37.03 -32.83 -20.72
N LEU A 128 36.26 -33.39 -21.66
CA LEU A 128 35.35 -34.50 -21.40
C LEU A 128 36.06 -35.81 -21.76
N ASN A 129 35.55 -36.94 -21.27
CA ASN A 129 36.08 -38.24 -21.66
C ASN A 129 35.68 -38.61 -23.11
N ASP A 130 36.10 -39.78 -23.59
CA ASP A 130 35.89 -40.20 -24.99
C ASP A 130 34.39 -40.29 -25.36
N ASP A 131 33.51 -40.48 -24.36
CA ASP A 131 32.05 -40.51 -24.53
C ASP A 131 31.39 -39.11 -24.45
N GLY A 132 32.19 -38.04 -24.26
CA GLY A 132 31.70 -36.69 -24.05
C GLY A 132 31.05 -36.46 -22.67
N LYS A 133 31.46 -37.20 -21.64
CA LYS A 133 30.95 -37.10 -20.27
C LYS A 133 31.96 -36.42 -19.34
N VAL A 134 31.45 -35.76 -18.30
CA VAL A 134 32.25 -35.19 -17.21
C VAL A 134 32.88 -36.33 -16.40
N TYR A 135 34.16 -36.21 -16.04
CA TYR A 135 34.89 -37.17 -15.22
C TYR A 135 35.87 -36.44 -14.29
N CYS A 136 36.60 -37.16 -13.43
CA CYS A 136 37.54 -36.53 -12.49
C CYS A 136 38.56 -35.62 -13.19
N GLY A 137 39.09 -36.09 -14.34
CA GLY A 137 40.04 -35.34 -15.16
C GLY A 137 39.47 -34.12 -15.88
N THR A 138 38.14 -33.93 -15.88
CA THR A 138 37.51 -32.69 -16.37
C THR A 138 37.90 -31.52 -15.48
N CYS A 139 37.91 -31.69 -14.16
CA CYS A 139 38.24 -30.63 -13.21
C CYS A 139 39.70 -30.71 -12.73
N HIS A 140 40.22 -31.93 -12.62
CA HIS A 140 41.54 -32.20 -12.09
C HIS A 140 42.59 -32.50 -13.17
N THR A 141 43.84 -32.12 -12.93
CA THR A 141 45.00 -32.52 -13.72
C THR A 141 46.27 -32.45 -12.88
N ALA A 142 47.12 -33.48 -12.96
CA ALA A 142 48.45 -33.45 -12.36
C ALA A 142 49.48 -32.68 -13.20
N HIS A 143 49.11 -32.28 -14.42
CA HIS A 143 50.01 -31.67 -15.41
C HIS A 143 49.66 -30.21 -15.68
N GLY A 144 50.69 -29.40 -15.93
CA GLY A 144 50.51 -27.99 -16.33
C GLY A 144 49.91 -27.11 -15.22
N VAL A 145 49.98 -27.55 -13.97
CA VAL A 145 49.51 -26.82 -12.79
C VAL A 145 50.64 -26.72 -11.77
N SER A 146 50.63 -25.65 -10.98
CA SER A 146 51.60 -25.51 -9.89
C SER A 146 51.23 -26.44 -8.74
N TRP A 147 52.21 -27.24 -8.30
CA TRP A 147 52.08 -28.12 -7.14
C TRP A 147 52.28 -27.39 -5.81
N SER A 148 52.81 -26.16 -5.83
CA SER A 148 53.13 -25.35 -4.64
C SER A 148 52.11 -24.24 -4.35
N GLN A 149 50.99 -24.19 -5.08
CA GLN A 149 49.98 -23.15 -4.88
C GLN A 149 49.12 -23.40 -3.63
N GLN A 150 48.81 -22.32 -2.90
CA GLN A 150 48.12 -22.38 -1.61
C GLN A 150 46.67 -21.86 -1.67
N GLU A 151 46.24 -21.28 -2.79
CA GLU A 151 44.94 -20.60 -2.90
C GLU A 151 43.79 -21.51 -3.33
N SER A 152 44.10 -22.71 -3.84
CA SER A 152 43.16 -23.69 -4.37
C SER A 152 43.63 -25.11 -3.99
N PRO A 153 42.79 -26.16 -4.01
CA PRO A 153 43.28 -27.53 -3.95
C PRO A 153 44.30 -27.81 -5.07
N VAL A 154 45.29 -28.66 -4.79
CA VAL A 154 46.26 -29.13 -5.79
C VAL A 154 45.56 -29.90 -6.91
N PHE A 155 46.18 -29.93 -8.08
CA PHE A 155 45.67 -30.57 -9.30
C PHE A 155 44.40 -29.97 -9.89
N MET A 156 44.08 -28.70 -9.64
CA MET A 156 42.93 -28.06 -10.28
C MET A 156 43.32 -27.45 -11.62
N ARG A 157 42.57 -27.73 -12.69
CA ARG A 157 42.81 -27.13 -14.02
C ARG A 157 42.66 -25.61 -14.02
N VAL A 158 41.83 -25.09 -13.13
CA VAL A 158 41.64 -23.67 -12.87
C VAL A 158 41.62 -23.47 -11.36
N ASN A 159 42.39 -22.50 -10.86
CA ASN A 159 42.37 -22.13 -9.44
C ASN A 159 40.95 -21.75 -9.02
N ASN A 160 40.41 -22.47 -8.03
CA ASN A 160 39.06 -22.24 -7.55
C ASN A 160 39.01 -21.20 -6.42
N VAL A 161 39.59 -20.03 -6.67
CA VAL A 161 39.47 -18.85 -5.80
C VAL A 161 38.09 -18.24 -6.04
N ASP A 162 37.35 -17.90 -4.98
CA ASP A 162 36.03 -17.28 -5.03
C ASP A 162 35.02 -17.97 -5.97
N SER A 163 35.05 -19.31 -6.00
CA SER A 163 34.18 -20.14 -6.86
C SER A 163 34.34 -19.93 -8.39
N ARG A 164 35.49 -19.40 -8.85
CA ARG A 164 35.77 -19.17 -10.28
C ARG A 164 35.64 -20.43 -11.14
N LEU A 165 35.96 -21.60 -10.61
CA LEU A 165 35.78 -22.86 -11.32
C LEU A 165 34.30 -23.13 -11.61
N CYS A 166 33.43 -22.94 -10.62
CA CYS A 166 31.99 -23.13 -10.75
C CYS A 166 31.43 -22.17 -11.80
N LEU A 167 31.85 -20.90 -11.75
CA LEU A 167 31.42 -19.86 -12.66
C LEU A 167 31.89 -20.09 -14.09
N ALA A 168 33.01 -20.78 -14.32
CA ALA A 168 33.48 -21.09 -15.66
C ALA A 168 32.47 -21.91 -16.49
N CYS A 169 31.60 -22.69 -15.82
CA CYS A 169 30.57 -23.50 -16.46
C CYS A 169 29.13 -23.07 -16.10
N HIS A 170 28.91 -22.49 -14.92
CA HIS A 170 27.60 -22.11 -14.40
C HIS A 170 27.34 -20.59 -14.39
N LEU A 171 27.83 -19.87 -15.40
CA LEU A 171 27.69 -18.40 -15.55
C LEU A 171 26.25 -17.90 -15.31
N ASN A 172 25.25 -18.63 -15.83
CA ASN A 172 23.84 -18.26 -15.74
C ASN A 172 23.28 -18.30 -14.31
N GLN A 173 23.97 -18.92 -13.35
CA GLN A 173 23.54 -18.99 -11.95
C GLN A 173 24.05 -17.82 -11.11
N ALA A 174 24.90 -16.96 -11.67
CA ALA A 174 25.51 -15.81 -11.00
C ALA A 174 24.93 -14.45 -11.45
N THR A 175 23.86 -14.46 -12.25
CA THR A 175 23.26 -13.27 -12.87
C THR A 175 22.44 -12.40 -11.90
N GLY A 176 22.25 -12.88 -10.66
CA GLY A 176 21.60 -12.13 -9.58
C GLY A 176 20.07 -12.05 -9.66
N PRO A 177 19.42 -11.29 -8.74
CA PRO A 177 17.98 -11.42 -8.49
C PRO A 177 17.08 -10.98 -9.64
N LYS A 178 17.55 -10.08 -10.50
CA LYS A 178 16.78 -9.63 -11.69
C LYS A 178 16.53 -10.79 -12.65
N GLU A 179 17.52 -11.66 -12.80
CA GLU A 179 17.48 -12.87 -13.62
C GLU A 179 17.08 -14.12 -12.80
N GLY A 180 16.55 -13.93 -11.59
CA GLY A 180 16.03 -15.01 -10.76
C GLY A 180 17.07 -15.81 -9.97
N ASN A 181 18.25 -15.26 -9.72
CA ASN A 181 19.31 -15.93 -8.95
C ASN A 181 19.67 -15.20 -7.65
N HIS A 182 20.02 -15.95 -6.61
CA HIS A 182 20.48 -15.40 -5.35
C HIS A 182 21.73 -14.55 -5.56
N PRO A 183 21.85 -13.37 -4.92
CA PRO A 183 23.04 -12.55 -5.09
C PRO A 183 24.27 -13.26 -4.50
N ILE A 184 25.35 -13.29 -5.27
CA ILE A 184 26.69 -13.68 -4.83
C ILE A 184 27.63 -12.47 -4.97
N PHE A 185 28.83 -12.56 -4.39
CA PHE A 185 29.78 -11.45 -4.26
C PHE A 185 29.18 -10.25 -3.49
N LYS A 186 28.35 -10.58 -2.50
CA LYS A 186 27.78 -9.64 -1.54
C LYS A 186 28.13 -10.09 -0.13
N GLN A 187 28.30 -9.12 0.75
CA GLN A 187 28.56 -9.37 2.16
C GLN A 187 27.39 -10.11 2.80
N ALA A 188 27.70 -11.11 3.62
CA ALA A 188 26.70 -11.77 4.44
C ALA A 188 26.18 -10.77 5.48
N PRO A 189 24.87 -10.69 5.72
CA PRO A 189 24.29 -9.71 6.65
C PRO A 189 24.57 -10.03 8.12
N HIS A 190 24.98 -11.27 8.43
CA HIS A 190 25.24 -11.76 9.78
C HIS A 190 26.43 -12.72 9.79
N ASP A 191 26.87 -13.11 10.99
CA ASP A 191 27.94 -14.07 11.21
C ASP A 191 27.71 -15.42 10.51
N THR A 192 28.74 -15.89 9.81
CA THR A 192 28.77 -17.09 8.97
C THR A 192 29.54 -18.25 9.59
N THR A 193 29.98 -18.15 10.84
CA THR A 193 30.79 -19.17 11.52
C THR A 193 30.18 -20.57 11.46
N GLN A 194 28.87 -20.69 11.67
CA GLN A 194 28.17 -21.98 11.59
C GLN A 194 28.18 -22.57 10.16
N LEU A 195 28.04 -21.73 9.13
CA LEU A 195 28.15 -22.18 7.74
C LEU A 195 29.57 -22.65 7.42
N LYS A 196 30.59 -21.96 7.95
CA LYS A 196 31.99 -22.37 7.80
C LYS A 196 32.28 -23.70 8.49
N GLN A 197 31.75 -23.92 9.69
CA GLN A 197 31.84 -25.19 10.41
C GLN A 197 31.16 -26.34 9.66
N ALA A 198 30.06 -26.05 8.96
CA ALA A 198 29.37 -27.00 8.08
C ALA A 198 30.10 -27.27 6.75
N GLY A 199 31.25 -26.64 6.49
CA GLY A 199 32.06 -26.83 5.27
C GLY A 199 31.88 -25.74 4.21
N GLY A 200 31.06 -24.72 4.48
CA GLY A 200 30.88 -23.56 3.62
C GLY A 200 32.13 -22.68 3.54
N LYS A 201 32.45 -22.20 2.34
CA LYS A 201 33.57 -21.29 2.09
C LYS A 201 33.07 -19.92 1.64
N PHE A 202 33.77 -18.88 2.04
CA PHE A 202 33.49 -17.50 1.69
C PHE A 202 34.70 -16.89 1.01
N ALA A 203 34.51 -15.80 0.29
CA ALA A 203 35.62 -15.03 -0.24
C ALA A 203 36.47 -14.45 0.90
N ARG A 204 37.71 -14.00 0.59
CA ARG A 204 38.63 -13.42 1.59
C ARG A 204 38.04 -12.24 2.35
N ASP A 205 37.23 -11.44 1.68
CA ASP A 205 36.51 -10.29 2.23
C ASP A 205 35.24 -10.66 3.00
N GLY A 206 34.89 -11.95 3.09
CA GLY A 206 33.66 -12.44 3.72
C GLY A 206 32.44 -12.52 2.80
N SER A 207 32.56 -12.17 1.52
CA SER A 207 31.45 -12.22 0.57
C SER A 207 30.95 -13.65 0.30
N VAL A 208 29.64 -13.76 0.08
CA VAL A 208 28.94 -15.01 -0.30
C VAL A 208 29.37 -15.45 -1.70
N ILE A 209 29.75 -16.71 -1.86
CA ILE A 209 30.14 -17.35 -3.12
C ILE A 209 29.41 -18.70 -3.28
N CYS A 210 29.58 -19.38 -4.41
CA CYS A 210 28.90 -20.67 -4.66
C CYS A 210 29.22 -21.69 -3.55
N GLN A 211 30.48 -21.72 -3.11
CA GLN A 211 30.95 -22.62 -2.06
C GLN A 211 30.45 -22.25 -0.66
N SER A 212 29.77 -21.11 -0.48
CA SER A 212 29.14 -20.76 0.81
C SER A 212 27.94 -21.65 1.11
N CYS A 213 27.31 -22.18 0.07
CA CYS A 213 26.15 -23.08 0.15
C CYS A 213 26.47 -24.47 -0.40
N HIS A 214 27.34 -24.57 -1.41
CA HIS A 214 27.62 -25.81 -2.11
C HIS A 214 28.97 -26.43 -1.75
N GLN A 215 28.98 -27.75 -1.62
CA GLN A 215 30.18 -28.56 -1.47
C GLN A 215 30.27 -29.57 -2.62
N PRO A 216 31.24 -29.44 -3.55
CA PRO A 216 31.29 -30.28 -4.75
C PRO A 216 31.46 -31.78 -4.49
N HIS A 217 32.05 -32.18 -3.37
CA HIS A 217 32.32 -33.58 -3.04
C HIS A 217 31.89 -33.91 -1.61
N GLY A 218 31.24 -35.06 -1.39
CA GLY A 218 30.86 -35.53 -0.06
C GLY A 218 29.95 -34.58 0.72
N ALA A 219 29.08 -33.82 0.04
CA ALA A 219 28.19 -32.90 0.72
C ALA A 219 27.19 -33.67 1.61
N PRO A 220 26.87 -33.16 2.82
CA PRO A 220 25.89 -33.80 3.69
C PRO A 220 24.46 -33.64 3.16
N GLY A 221 24.14 -32.50 2.53
CA GLY A 221 22.81 -32.20 2.01
C GLY A 221 22.62 -32.57 0.52
N LYS A 222 21.36 -32.85 0.15
CA LYS A 222 20.96 -33.03 -1.26
C LYS A 222 21.35 -31.80 -2.10
N LYS A 223 21.52 -31.99 -3.42
CA LYS A 223 21.93 -30.92 -4.35
C LYS A 223 23.27 -30.26 -3.96
N MET A 224 24.19 -31.06 -3.40
CA MET A 224 25.53 -30.64 -2.99
C MET A 224 25.52 -29.55 -1.89
N LEU A 225 24.55 -29.54 -0.97
CA LEU A 225 24.49 -28.50 0.05
C LEU A 225 25.39 -28.84 1.25
N VAL A 226 26.03 -27.82 1.83
CA VAL A 226 26.89 -27.93 3.03
C VAL A 226 26.12 -28.39 4.28
N MET A 227 24.79 -28.39 4.23
CA MET A 227 23.90 -28.92 5.25
C MET A 227 22.56 -29.30 4.63
N ASP A 228 21.74 -30.02 5.38
CA ASP A 228 20.37 -30.28 4.99
C ASP A 228 19.52 -29.00 5.05
N ASN A 229 18.52 -28.89 4.18
CA ASN A 229 17.76 -27.65 4.01
C ASN A 229 16.24 -27.86 3.90
N HIS A 230 15.71 -29.03 4.30
CA HIS A 230 14.27 -29.30 4.28
C HIS A 230 13.47 -28.27 5.11
N ASN A 231 14.03 -27.79 6.22
CA ASN A 231 13.42 -26.75 7.07
C ASN A 231 13.96 -25.34 6.79
N SER A 232 14.56 -25.09 5.62
CA SER A 232 15.19 -23.82 5.25
C SER A 232 16.32 -23.38 6.22
N GLU A 233 17.04 -24.32 6.82
CA GLU A 233 18.09 -24.05 7.83
C GLU A 233 19.25 -23.23 7.25
N LEU A 234 19.67 -23.53 6.01
CA LEU A 234 20.72 -22.81 5.31
C LEU A 234 20.41 -21.32 5.20
N CYS A 235 19.17 -20.99 4.83
CA CYS A 235 18.71 -19.61 4.68
C CYS A 235 18.77 -18.86 6.02
N GLN A 236 18.42 -19.53 7.11
CA GLN A 236 18.29 -18.93 8.43
C GLN A 236 19.62 -18.57 9.08
N HIS A 237 20.76 -19.10 8.60
CA HIS A 237 22.07 -18.67 9.09
C HIS A 237 22.41 -17.24 8.66
N CYS A 238 21.97 -16.84 7.47
CA CYS A 238 22.13 -15.47 6.94
C CYS A 238 20.88 -14.60 7.13
N HIS A 239 19.67 -15.14 7.09
CA HIS A 239 18.42 -14.38 7.25
C HIS A 239 17.76 -14.63 8.61
N ARG A 240 18.50 -14.31 9.68
CA ARG A 240 18.11 -14.62 11.06
C ARG A 240 16.88 -13.82 11.52
N ASP A 241 16.75 -12.61 11.02
CA ASP A 241 15.62 -11.68 11.20
C ASP A 241 14.29 -12.21 10.63
N LYS A 242 14.33 -13.21 9.75
CA LYS A 242 13.14 -13.77 9.09
C LYS A 242 12.66 -15.11 9.65
N ARG A 243 13.29 -15.60 10.72
CA ARG A 243 13.00 -16.92 11.31
C ARG A 243 11.57 -17.05 11.82
N GLU A 244 10.94 -15.94 12.20
CA GLU A 244 9.59 -15.88 12.76
C GLU A 244 8.47 -16.29 11.80
N VAL A 245 8.78 -16.44 10.51
CA VAL A 245 7.85 -17.07 9.56
C VAL A 245 7.53 -18.52 9.97
N ARG A 246 8.46 -19.22 10.65
CA ARG A 246 8.29 -20.60 11.09
C ARG A 246 7.25 -20.70 12.19
N GLY A 247 6.34 -21.66 12.07
CA GLY A 247 5.23 -21.78 13.01
C GLY A 247 4.24 -20.59 12.95
N SER A 248 4.27 -19.80 11.88
CA SER A 248 3.25 -18.78 11.63
C SER A 248 2.22 -19.28 10.60
N LYS A 249 1.19 -18.48 10.32
CA LYS A 249 0.26 -18.73 9.20
C LYS A 249 0.90 -18.63 7.81
N HIS A 250 2.14 -18.13 7.69
CA HIS A 250 2.92 -18.13 6.45
C HIS A 250 3.97 -19.26 6.40
N ASP A 251 4.01 -20.14 7.39
CA ASP A 251 4.75 -21.39 7.29
C ASP A 251 4.00 -22.37 6.38
N MET A 252 4.26 -22.27 5.08
CA MET A 252 3.54 -23.08 4.08
C MET A 252 3.82 -24.57 4.21
N SER A 253 4.96 -24.96 4.81
CA SER A 253 5.25 -26.37 5.10
C SER A 253 4.23 -26.97 6.10
N LEU A 254 3.58 -26.12 6.91
CA LEU A 254 2.54 -26.51 7.86
C LEU A 254 1.13 -26.19 7.36
N MET A 255 0.95 -25.05 6.70
CA MET A 255 -0.38 -24.54 6.31
C MET A 255 -0.88 -25.13 5.00
N ALA A 256 0.01 -25.39 4.05
CA ALA A 256 -0.34 -26.00 2.76
C ALA A 256 0.86 -26.83 2.24
N PRO A 257 1.18 -27.97 2.88
CA PRO A 257 2.42 -28.73 2.62
C PRO A 257 2.58 -29.15 1.16
N ASP A 258 1.48 -29.41 0.46
CA ASP A 258 1.47 -29.93 -0.90
C ASP A 258 1.62 -28.85 -1.98
N VAL A 259 1.66 -27.56 -1.62
CA VAL A 259 1.82 -26.50 -2.62
C VAL A 259 3.20 -26.59 -3.26
N VAL A 260 3.23 -26.61 -4.58
CA VAL A 260 4.47 -26.73 -5.34
C VAL A 260 5.03 -25.38 -5.70
N ASN A 261 6.35 -25.23 -5.55
CA ASN A 261 7.08 -24.11 -6.10
C ASN A 261 7.40 -24.34 -7.58
N ARG A 262 7.94 -23.31 -8.25
CA ARG A 262 8.32 -23.34 -9.66
C ARG A 262 9.31 -24.43 -10.03
N ASN A 263 10.13 -24.86 -9.07
CA ASN A 263 11.11 -25.91 -9.27
C ASN A 263 10.51 -27.31 -9.04
N GLY A 264 9.18 -27.43 -8.88
CA GLY A 264 8.44 -28.68 -8.73
C GLY A 264 8.52 -29.32 -7.34
N ASN A 265 9.06 -28.61 -6.34
CA ASN A 265 9.17 -29.14 -4.97
C ASN A 265 7.99 -28.66 -4.14
N THR A 266 7.44 -29.52 -3.29
CA THR A 266 6.37 -29.14 -2.36
C THR A 266 6.89 -28.23 -1.24
N ALA A 267 6.00 -27.55 -0.52
CA ALA A 267 6.37 -26.76 0.65
C ALA A 267 6.92 -27.65 1.78
N ALA A 268 6.44 -28.89 1.91
CA ALA A 268 7.00 -29.87 2.84
C ALA A 268 8.45 -30.24 2.51
N GLU A 269 8.82 -30.32 1.22
CA GLU A 269 10.18 -30.65 0.79
C GLU A 269 11.14 -29.45 0.82
N SER A 270 10.65 -28.27 0.46
CA SER A 270 11.46 -27.05 0.30
C SER A 270 11.49 -26.16 1.54
N GLY A 271 10.62 -26.44 2.50
CA GLY A 271 10.53 -25.75 3.77
C GLY A 271 9.81 -24.40 3.71
N PRO A 272 9.75 -23.69 4.85
CA PRO A 272 8.99 -22.45 5.02
C PRO A 272 9.41 -21.33 4.04
N CYS A 273 10.71 -21.23 3.73
CA CYS A 273 11.20 -20.22 2.79
C CYS A 273 11.01 -20.66 1.33
N GLY A 274 11.17 -21.96 1.05
CA GLY A 274 11.20 -22.55 -0.29
C GLY A 274 9.87 -22.49 -1.06
N ALA A 275 8.76 -22.32 -0.34
CA ALA A 275 7.45 -22.10 -0.92
C ALA A 275 7.30 -20.71 -1.58
N CYS A 276 8.04 -19.71 -1.09
CA CYS A 276 7.97 -18.32 -1.55
C CYS A 276 9.24 -17.88 -2.28
N HIS A 277 10.40 -18.42 -1.91
CA HIS A 277 11.70 -18.01 -2.41
C HIS A 277 12.51 -19.21 -2.93
N VAL A 278 13.06 -19.10 -4.14
CA VAL A 278 14.01 -20.09 -4.69
C VAL A 278 15.33 -19.42 -5.08
N PRO A 279 16.49 -19.96 -4.69
CA PRO A 279 17.78 -19.30 -4.91
C PRO A 279 18.22 -19.30 -6.38
N HIS A 280 17.65 -20.17 -7.22
CA HIS A 280 17.98 -20.26 -8.63
C HIS A 280 16.72 -20.42 -9.49
N ASN A 281 16.74 -19.79 -10.67
CA ASN A 281 15.64 -19.79 -11.65
C ASN A 281 14.29 -19.28 -11.10
N ALA A 282 14.33 -18.30 -10.19
CA ALA A 282 13.15 -17.63 -9.66
C ALA A 282 12.43 -16.76 -10.70
N LYS A 283 11.18 -16.42 -10.41
CA LYS A 283 10.33 -15.53 -11.22
C LYS A 283 10.58 -14.06 -10.89
N GLY A 284 11.78 -13.62 -11.22
CA GLY A 284 12.20 -12.23 -11.10
C GLY A 284 12.56 -11.80 -9.66
N PRO A 285 12.37 -10.51 -9.32
CA PRO A 285 12.86 -9.92 -8.07
C PRO A 285 12.33 -10.61 -6.81
N ALA A 286 13.08 -10.46 -5.71
CA ALA A 286 12.85 -11.10 -4.42
C ALA A 286 12.86 -12.65 -4.48
N LEU A 287 13.44 -13.24 -5.54
CA LEU A 287 13.59 -14.68 -5.69
C LEU A 287 12.25 -15.43 -5.70
N TRP A 288 11.18 -14.78 -6.20
CA TRP A 288 9.81 -15.31 -6.12
C TRP A 288 9.67 -16.70 -6.73
N ALA A 289 9.09 -17.63 -5.97
CA ALA A 289 9.09 -19.06 -6.29
C ALA A 289 7.82 -19.54 -7.00
N ARG A 290 6.85 -18.66 -7.26
CA ARG A 290 5.53 -19.02 -7.80
C ARG A 290 5.15 -18.11 -8.96
N GLU A 291 4.07 -18.45 -9.66
CA GLU A 291 3.47 -17.50 -10.59
C GLU A 291 2.82 -16.34 -9.81
N ARG A 292 2.78 -15.17 -10.44
CA ARG A 292 2.12 -13.97 -9.91
C ARG A 292 0.70 -13.94 -10.45
N ALA A 293 -0.24 -13.36 -9.70
CA ALA A 293 -1.61 -13.20 -10.18
C ALA A 293 -1.63 -12.36 -11.46
N GLU A 294 -2.24 -12.91 -12.51
CA GLU A 294 -2.46 -12.21 -13.77
C GLU A 294 -3.51 -11.11 -13.60
N GLY A 295 -3.35 -9.98 -14.31
CA GLY A 295 -4.24 -8.82 -14.21
C GLY A 295 -4.11 -7.99 -12.93
N ALA A 296 -3.46 -8.51 -11.89
CA ALA A 296 -3.22 -7.75 -10.66
C ALA A 296 -2.13 -6.68 -10.84
N LEU A 297 -2.26 -5.58 -10.08
CA LEU A 297 -1.20 -4.57 -10.00
C LEU A 297 0.11 -5.19 -9.51
N PRO A 298 1.28 -4.79 -10.07
CA PRO A 298 2.56 -5.38 -9.71
C PRO A 298 2.88 -5.37 -8.20
N GLN A 299 2.39 -4.36 -7.47
CA GLN A 299 2.57 -4.16 -6.03
C GLN A 299 1.81 -5.19 -5.16
N ALA A 300 0.86 -5.93 -5.74
CA ALA A 300 0.06 -6.95 -5.06
C ALA A 300 0.09 -8.32 -5.73
N ALA A 301 0.53 -8.41 -6.99
CA ALA A 301 0.45 -9.63 -7.81
C ALA A 301 1.10 -10.87 -7.18
N SER A 302 2.18 -10.70 -6.40
CA SER A 302 2.81 -11.83 -5.70
C SER A 302 1.91 -12.38 -4.58
N CYS A 303 1.32 -11.51 -3.77
CA CYS A 303 0.44 -11.91 -2.66
C CYS A 303 -0.87 -12.51 -3.18
N LEU A 304 -1.47 -11.86 -4.18
CA LEU A 304 -2.72 -12.30 -4.81
C LEU A 304 -2.58 -13.61 -5.59
N GLY A 305 -1.36 -14.03 -5.93
CA GLY A 305 -1.10 -15.38 -6.47
C GLY A 305 -1.50 -16.50 -5.48
N CYS A 306 -1.59 -16.20 -4.18
CA CYS A 306 -2.07 -17.13 -3.15
C CYS A 306 -3.39 -16.70 -2.52
N HIS A 307 -3.57 -15.40 -2.30
CA HIS A 307 -4.77 -14.80 -1.70
C HIS A 307 -5.85 -14.54 -2.75
N ASN A 308 -6.35 -15.62 -3.34
CA ASN A 308 -7.45 -15.62 -4.29
C ASN A 308 -8.35 -16.83 -4.04
N GLU A 309 -9.55 -16.84 -4.64
CA GLU A 309 -10.58 -17.87 -4.41
C GLU A 309 -10.11 -19.31 -4.64
N LYS A 310 -9.15 -19.54 -5.54
CA LYS A 310 -8.62 -20.86 -5.89
C LYS A 310 -7.24 -21.14 -5.27
N GLY A 311 -6.67 -20.15 -4.59
CA GLY A 311 -5.33 -20.21 -4.04
C GLY A 311 -5.27 -20.93 -2.68
N PRO A 312 -4.07 -21.26 -2.21
CA PRO A 312 -3.89 -21.87 -0.88
C PRO A 312 -4.36 -20.98 0.26
N ALA A 313 -4.51 -19.67 0.05
CA ALA A 313 -5.01 -18.71 1.03
C ALA A 313 -6.44 -18.21 0.73
N HIS A 314 -7.28 -19.00 0.03
CA HIS A 314 -8.66 -18.63 -0.33
C HIS A 314 -9.56 -18.25 0.84
N LYS A 315 -9.25 -18.69 2.07
CA LYS A 315 -9.99 -18.31 3.28
C LYS A 315 -9.68 -16.90 3.79
N LYS A 316 -8.70 -16.22 3.20
CA LYS A 316 -8.22 -14.89 3.61
C LYS A 316 -8.00 -14.01 2.37
N THR A 317 -9.03 -13.82 1.55
CA THR A 317 -9.03 -12.89 0.42
C THR A 317 -9.32 -11.45 0.89
N ILE A 318 -9.15 -10.47 0.01
CA ILE A 318 -9.29 -9.04 0.33
C ILE A 318 -10.67 -8.44 0.00
N GLY A 319 -11.51 -9.16 -0.76
CA GLY A 319 -12.83 -8.71 -1.18
C GLY A 319 -12.82 -7.55 -2.19
N ASP A 320 -14.01 -7.12 -2.60
CA ASP A 320 -14.20 -6.09 -3.63
C ASP A 320 -13.95 -4.67 -3.09
N HIS A 321 -14.41 -4.39 -1.86
CA HIS A 321 -14.15 -3.13 -1.17
C HIS A 321 -12.90 -3.26 -0.30
N THR A 322 -11.76 -2.92 -0.90
CA THR A 322 -10.44 -3.09 -0.29
C THR A 322 -9.58 -1.86 -0.49
N HIS A 323 -8.64 -1.64 0.43
CA HIS A 323 -7.73 -0.52 0.41
C HIS A 323 -6.85 -0.58 -0.84
N PRO A 324 -6.69 0.55 -1.56
CA PRO A 324 -5.95 0.55 -2.81
C PRO A 324 -4.46 0.22 -2.61
N VAL A 325 -3.89 -0.40 -3.64
CA VAL A 325 -2.45 -0.62 -3.82
C VAL A 325 -2.02 0.06 -5.11
N GLY A 326 -0.73 0.34 -5.27
CA GLY A 326 -0.20 1.08 -6.40
C GLY A 326 -0.41 2.60 -6.33
N ALA A 327 -1.24 3.10 -5.41
CA ALA A 327 -1.42 4.53 -5.13
C ALA A 327 -0.12 5.16 -4.61
N SER A 328 0.14 6.42 -4.99
CA SER A 328 1.32 7.16 -4.54
C SER A 328 1.07 7.81 -3.19
N ILE A 329 2.01 7.69 -2.25
CA ILE A 329 1.91 8.40 -0.97
C ILE A 329 2.16 9.91 -1.11
N ALA A 330 2.66 10.37 -2.25
CA ALA A 330 2.80 11.81 -2.52
C ALA A 330 1.44 12.52 -2.58
N GLU A 331 0.38 11.80 -2.99
CA GLU A 331 -1.00 12.30 -2.99
C GLU A 331 -1.53 12.56 -1.58
N LEU A 332 -0.89 11.98 -0.55
CA LEU A 332 -1.18 12.21 0.86
C LEU A 332 -0.32 13.32 1.48
N GLY A 333 0.44 14.05 0.67
CA GLY A 333 1.38 15.08 1.16
C GLY A 333 2.59 14.50 1.89
N ILE A 334 3.00 13.28 1.55
CA ILE A 334 4.20 12.62 2.08
C ILE A 334 5.27 12.54 0.99
N GLN A 335 6.43 13.14 1.26
CA GLN A 335 7.60 13.10 0.40
C GLN A 335 8.58 12.00 0.83
N VAL A 336 9.16 11.31 -0.15
CA VAL A 336 10.18 10.27 0.09
C VAL A 336 11.54 10.78 -0.35
N VAL A 337 12.45 10.94 0.61
CA VAL A 337 13.84 11.35 0.35
C VAL A 337 14.79 10.28 0.86
N ASN A 338 15.44 9.56 -0.06
CA ASN A 338 16.35 8.46 0.24
C ASN A 338 15.72 7.40 1.19
N GLY A 339 14.48 7.02 0.92
CA GLY A 339 13.73 6.04 1.73
C GLY A 339 13.21 6.57 3.07
N LYS A 340 13.47 7.83 3.43
CA LYS A 340 12.89 8.48 4.61
C LYS A 340 11.66 9.30 4.23
N TRP A 341 10.61 9.18 5.02
CA TRP A 341 9.35 9.90 4.81
C TRP A 341 9.38 11.25 5.50
N LYS A 342 8.83 12.27 4.85
CA LYS A 342 8.64 13.62 5.39
C LYS A 342 7.26 14.13 5.01
N SER A 343 6.63 14.91 5.89
CA SER A 343 5.39 15.62 5.59
C SER A 343 5.41 16.96 6.31
N ASP A 344 4.89 17.99 5.65
CA ASP A 344 4.78 19.35 6.19
C ASP A 344 3.45 19.59 6.92
N SER A 345 2.69 18.52 7.19
CA SER A 345 1.39 18.62 7.85
C SER A 345 1.53 19.18 9.27
N SER A 346 0.75 20.23 9.56
CA SER A 346 0.65 20.82 10.90
C SER A 346 0.05 19.89 11.98
N LEU A 347 -0.50 18.74 11.58
CA LEU A 347 -1.06 17.73 12.49
C LEU A 347 -0.02 16.72 13.00
N LEU A 348 1.24 16.83 12.55
CA LEU A 348 2.35 16.04 13.10
C LEU A 348 3.03 16.81 14.22
N ASP A 349 3.21 16.13 15.35
CA ASP A 349 4.07 16.63 16.40
C ASP A 349 5.53 16.58 15.93
N LYS A 350 6.31 17.62 16.25
CA LYS A 350 7.72 17.73 15.82
C LYS A 350 8.58 16.55 16.31
N ASP A 351 8.19 15.94 17.42
CA ASP A 351 8.89 14.84 18.08
C ASP A 351 8.37 13.44 17.69
N GLU A 352 7.32 13.36 16.87
CA GLU A 352 6.77 12.09 16.36
C GLU A 352 6.91 12.00 14.82
N PRO A 353 8.10 11.66 14.31
CA PRO A 353 8.32 11.52 12.88
C PRO A 353 7.56 10.30 12.31
N LEU A 354 7.17 10.41 11.04
CA LEU A 354 6.56 9.29 10.30
C LEU A 354 7.51 8.08 10.25
N THR A 355 6.95 6.90 10.48
CA THR A 355 7.64 5.63 10.29
C THR A 355 7.71 5.32 8.81
N SER A 356 8.93 5.19 8.29
CA SER A 356 9.14 4.89 6.86
C SER A 356 8.83 3.41 6.58
N LEU A 357 7.82 3.17 5.74
CA LEU A 357 7.40 1.81 5.37
C LEU A 357 7.95 1.44 3.99
N PRO A 358 8.06 0.13 3.66
CA PRO A 358 8.50 -0.28 2.33
C PRO A 358 7.55 0.21 1.23
N LEU A 359 8.11 0.90 0.23
CA LEU A 359 7.38 1.36 -0.95
C LEU A 359 7.92 0.70 -2.21
N TYR A 360 7.11 0.78 -3.26
CA TYR A 360 7.32 0.06 -4.50
C TYR A 360 7.43 1.05 -5.67
N ASP A 361 8.20 0.66 -6.68
CA ASP A 361 8.18 1.33 -7.96
C ASP A 361 6.96 0.92 -8.81
N LYS A 362 6.85 1.46 -10.02
CA LYS A 362 5.79 1.12 -10.99
C LYS A 362 5.77 -0.36 -11.40
N HIS A 363 6.87 -1.09 -11.21
CA HIS A 363 7.01 -2.50 -11.53
C HIS A 363 6.78 -3.42 -10.32
N GLY A 364 6.34 -2.86 -9.17
CA GLY A 364 6.11 -3.64 -7.96
C GLY A 364 7.38 -4.10 -7.27
N GLN A 365 8.53 -3.47 -7.55
CA GLN A 365 9.78 -3.77 -6.86
C GLN A 365 9.99 -2.80 -5.70
N ARG A 366 10.41 -3.33 -4.55
CA ARG A 366 10.77 -2.49 -3.40
C ARG A 366 11.92 -1.55 -3.80
N SER A 367 11.75 -0.25 -3.57
CA SER A 367 12.72 0.76 -3.98
C SER A 367 12.80 1.90 -2.98
N PRO A 368 14.00 2.36 -2.58
CA PRO A 368 14.16 3.57 -1.75
C PRO A 368 13.66 4.86 -2.42
N LYS A 369 13.48 4.82 -3.75
CA LYS A 369 12.91 5.90 -4.55
C LYS A 369 11.46 5.60 -4.98
N GLY A 370 10.92 4.47 -4.55
CA GLY A 370 9.52 4.12 -4.80
C GLY A 370 8.60 4.97 -3.93
N ASP A 371 7.43 5.28 -4.47
CA ASP A 371 6.40 6.08 -3.83
C ASP A 371 5.06 5.35 -3.72
N ARG A 372 4.95 4.14 -4.30
CA ARG A 372 3.70 3.38 -4.38
C ARG A 372 3.52 2.43 -3.22
N VAL A 373 2.31 2.38 -2.69
CA VAL A 373 1.90 1.45 -1.63
C VAL A 373 1.70 0.04 -2.22
N GLY A 374 2.08 -1.00 -1.47
CA GLY A 374 1.76 -2.39 -1.77
C GLY A 374 1.38 -3.16 -0.52
N CYS A 375 0.99 -4.43 -0.63
CA CYS A 375 0.60 -5.24 0.53
C CYS A 375 1.72 -5.27 1.59
N GLY A 376 2.97 -5.36 1.13
CA GLY A 376 4.14 -5.37 2.01
C GLY A 376 4.51 -4.02 2.61
N SER A 377 3.77 -2.94 2.31
CA SER A 377 3.90 -1.64 3.01
C SER A 377 3.26 -1.71 4.39
N CYS A 378 2.12 -2.41 4.53
CA CYS A 378 1.46 -2.63 5.81
C CYS A 378 1.87 -3.95 6.46
N HIS A 379 2.12 -4.99 5.64
CA HIS A 379 2.43 -6.33 6.14
C HIS A 379 3.90 -6.74 5.99
N ASP A 380 4.38 -7.54 6.94
CA ASP A 380 5.59 -8.33 6.83
C ASP A 380 5.28 -9.82 7.02
N PRO A 381 5.24 -10.64 5.96
CA PRO A 381 4.91 -12.07 6.08
C PRO A 381 5.93 -12.84 6.95
N HIS A 382 7.08 -12.24 7.29
CA HIS A 382 8.09 -12.86 8.13
C HIS A 382 7.90 -12.61 9.63
N THR A 383 7.10 -11.61 10.02
CA THR A 383 6.98 -11.16 11.41
C THR A 383 5.52 -11.07 11.79
N TRP A 384 5.05 -11.87 12.74
CA TRP A 384 3.64 -11.92 13.14
C TRP A 384 3.17 -10.64 13.84
N GLN A 385 4.02 -10.06 14.69
CA GLN A 385 3.75 -8.83 15.43
C GLN A 385 5.03 -7.99 15.52
N PRO A 386 4.96 -6.66 15.30
CA PRO A 386 6.11 -5.78 15.47
C PRO A 386 6.69 -5.84 16.89
N GLY A 387 8.02 -6.00 17.00
CA GLY A 387 8.75 -5.83 18.26
C GLY A 387 8.60 -6.96 19.28
N THR A 388 7.84 -8.02 19.00
CA THR A 388 7.74 -9.20 19.87
C THR A 388 8.32 -10.43 19.19
N LYS A 389 9.04 -11.26 19.95
CA LYS A 389 9.37 -12.62 19.49
C LYS A 389 8.10 -13.44 19.61
N THR A 390 7.60 -13.99 18.51
CA THR A 390 6.40 -14.84 18.52
C THR A 390 6.50 -15.91 19.60
N ALA A 391 5.53 -15.95 20.51
CA ALA A 391 5.48 -16.98 21.54
C ALA A 391 5.40 -18.36 20.86
N ALA A 392 6.41 -19.20 21.09
CA ALA A 392 6.65 -20.46 20.40
C ALA A 392 5.65 -21.60 20.74
N ALA A 393 4.45 -21.31 21.25
CA ALA A 393 3.63 -22.31 21.95
C ALA A 393 2.17 -22.47 21.48
N THR A 394 1.72 -21.76 20.44
CA THR A 394 0.36 -21.92 19.91
C THR A 394 0.36 -22.65 18.57
N ASN A 395 -0.56 -23.61 18.40
CA ASN A 395 -0.76 -24.30 17.13
C ASN A 395 -1.04 -23.28 16.02
N PRO A 396 -0.18 -23.15 14.98
CA PRO A 396 -0.30 -22.10 13.98
C PRO A 396 -1.62 -22.18 13.21
N LYS A 397 -2.22 -23.38 13.09
CA LYS A 397 -3.51 -23.56 12.42
C LYS A 397 -4.66 -22.86 13.17
N LYS A 398 -4.56 -22.73 14.50
CA LYS A 398 -5.57 -22.09 15.36
C LYS A 398 -5.26 -20.62 15.68
N LEU A 399 -4.11 -20.11 15.23
CA LEU A 399 -3.69 -18.74 15.48
C LEU A 399 -4.53 -17.75 14.67
N GLU A 400 -5.51 -17.08 15.26
CA GLU A 400 -6.18 -15.97 14.58
C GLU A 400 -5.57 -14.65 15.04
N GLY A 401 -5.47 -13.71 14.10
CA GLY A 401 -4.86 -12.43 14.35
C GLY A 401 -5.88 -11.32 14.58
N ASP A 402 -5.38 -10.23 15.15
CA ASP A 402 -6.08 -8.99 15.47
C ASP A 402 -5.25 -7.77 15.01
N ASP A 403 -5.63 -6.61 15.55
CA ASP A 403 -5.17 -5.27 15.19
C ASP A 403 -3.75 -4.98 15.70
N GLN A 404 -3.24 -5.79 16.62
CA GLN A 404 -1.87 -5.70 17.13
C GLN A 404 -0.91 -6.65 16.42
N ASN A 405 -1.41 -7.64 15.69
CA ASN A 405 -0.61 -8.69 15.07
C ASN A 405 -1.01 -8.89 13.60
N SER A 406 -1.30 -10.11 13.11
CA SER A 406 -1.67 -10.33 11.70
C SER A 406 -0.62 -9.86 10.68
N PHE A 407 0.66 -10.02 11.03
CA PHE A 407 1.79 -9.65 10.18
C PHE A 407 1.93 -8.15 9.93
N LEU A 408 1.39 -7.28 10.77
CA LEU A 408 1.50 -5.84 10.58
C LEU A 408 2.94 -5.34 10.80
N ARG A 409 3.32 -4.25 10.13
CA ARG A 409 4.61 -3.54 10.34
C ARG A 409 4.53 -2.50 11.45
N ILE A 410 3.35 -1.94 11.65
CA ILE A 410 3.01 -1.01 12.73
C ILE A 410 1.72 -1.54 13.33
N THR A 411 1.68 -1.69 14.66
CA THR A 411 0.47 -2.12 15.34
C THR A 411 -0.64 -1.07 15.20
N VAL A 412 -1.89 -1.51 15.10
CA VAL A 412 -3.06 -0.62 15.11
C VAL A 412 -3.63 -0.61 16.52
N GLY A 413 -2.99 0.16 17.40
CA GLY A 413 -3.42 0.45 18.79
C GLY A 413 -4.57 1.43 18.88
N ALA A 414 -4.97 1.82 20.10
CA ALA A 414 -6.03 2.81 20.28
C ALA A 414 -5.67 4.17 19.66
N ASN A 415 -4.38 4.43 19.42
CA ASN A 415 -3.87 5.60 18.72
C ASN A 415 -3.91 5.50 17.19
N SER A 416 -4.38 4.39 16.61
CA SER A 416 -4.46 4.19 15.15
C SER A 416 -3.12 4.36 14.41
N ALA A 417 -1.98 4.09 15.07
CA ALA A 417 -0.64 4.48 14.60
C ALA A 417 -0.36 4.15 13.13
N LEU A 418 -0.71 2.95 12.66
CA LEU A 418 -0.53 2.56 11.26
C LEU A 418 -1.31 3.46 10.29
N CYS A 419 -2.58 3.74 10.58
CA CYS A 419 -3.47 4.51 9.72
C CYS A 419 -2.99 5.96 9.63
N ILE A 420 -2.71 6.58 10.78
CA ILE A 420 -2.28 7.98 10.88
C ILE A 420 -0.82 8.22 10.48
N ASN A 421 -0.06 7.16 10.23
CA ASN A 421 1.26 7.24 9.60
C ASN A 421 1.17 7.64 8.11
N CYS A 422 0.05 7.31 7.46
CA CYS A 422 -0.20 7.67 6.06
C CYS A 422 -1.28 8.76 5.94
N HIS A 423 -2.41 8.60 6.64
CA HIS A 423 -3.55 9.51 6.60
C HIS A 423 -3.43 10.59 7.67
N VAL A 424 -2.34 11.35 7.59
CA VAL A 424 -1.98 12.38 8.57
C VAL A 424 -3.06 13.46 8.68
N ASP A 425 -3.69 13.82 7.57
CA ASP A 425 -4.79 14.79 7.48
C ASP A 425 -6.06 14.34 8.24
N LYS A 426 -6.17 13.05 8.60
CA LYS A 426 -7.29 12.48 9.35
C LYS A 426 -7.02 12.35 10.85
N ARG A 427 -5.81 12.67 11.32
CA ARG A 427 -5.41 12.57 12.74
C ARG A 427 -6.37 13.30 13.69
N SER A 428 -6.97 14.39 13.23
CA SER A 428 -7.91 15.20 14.01
C SER A 428 -9.13 14.43 14.53
N VAL A 429 -9.49 13.30 13.92
CA VAL A 429 -10.62 12.47 14.39
C VAL A 429 -10.41 11.99 15.82
N MET A 430 -9.14 11.77 16.19
CA MET A 430 -8.71 11.37 17.53
C MET A 430 -9.08 12.39 18.61
N HIS A 431 -9.34 13.64 18.23
CA HIS A 431 -9.63 14.76 19.11
C HIS A 431 -11.10 15.18 19.08
N SER A 432 -12.00 14.24 18.82
CA SER A 432 -13.41 14.52 18.58
C SER A 432 -14.34 13.47 19.19
N LYS A 433 -15.65 13.75 19.22
CA LYS A 433 -16.69 12.80 19.62
C LYS A 433 -16.88 11.60 18.68
N HIS A 434 -16.28 11.63 17.47
CA HIS A 434 -16.21 10.43 16.61
C HIS A 434 -15.06 9.49 16.99
N ASN A 435 -14.24 9.84 17.99
CA ASN A 435 -13.36 8.89 18.64
C ASN A 435 -14.18 8.07 19.66
N PRO A 436 -14.40 6.76 19.45
CA PRO A 436 -15.18 5.92 20.37
C PRO A 436 -14.62 5.93 21.80
N ASN A 437 -13.31 6.12 21.97
CA ASN A 437 -12.70 6.21 23.29
C ASN A 437 -13.09 7.46 24.07
N VAL A 438 -13.60 8.50 23.40
CA VAL A 438 -14.10 9.73 24.06
C VAL A 438 -15.51 9.51 24.57
N VAL A 439 -16.37 8.94 23.75
CA VAL A 439 -17.78 8.69 24.11
C VAL A 439 -17.92 7.52 25.10
N ASP A 440 -17.07 6.49 24.99
CA ASP A 440 -17.08 5.28 25.83
C ASP A 440 -16.22 5.41 27.10
N ALA A 441 -15.42 6.48 27.26
CA ALA A 441 -14.75 6.79 28.53
C ALA A 441 -15.75 6.98 29.69
N SER A 442 -16.98 7.39 29.38
CA SER A 442 -18.12 7.49 30.31
C SER A 442 -18.54 6.13 30.90
N ALA A 443 -18.21 5.01 30.24
CA ALA A 443 -18.58 3.65 30.65
C ALA A 443 -17.49 2.90 31.44
N LYS A 444 -16.28 3.47 31.61
CA LYS A 444 -15.14 2.82 32.29
C LYS A 444 -15.23 2.92 33.83
N LYS A 445 -16.22 2.25 34.43
CA LYS A 445 -16.13 1.66 35.78
C LYS A 445 -15.95 0.15 35.68
N LYS A 446 -14.83 -0.34 35.15
CA LYS A 446 -14.40 -1.74 35.34
C LYS A 446 -12.95 -1.78 35.82
N LYS A 447 -12.71 -2.57 36.88
CA LYS A 447 -11.40 -2.77 37.51
C LYS A 447 -10.43 -3.35 36.48
N LYS A 448 -9.28 -2.69 36.30
CA LYS A 448 -8.16 -3.17 35.49
C LYS A 448 -7.57 -4.45 36.12
N THR A 449 -7.33 -5.46 35.32
CA THR A 449 -6.60 -6.68 35.66
C THR A 449 -5.11 -6.53 35.38
N PRO A 450 -4.23 -7.39 35.94
CA PRO A 450 -2.78 -7.32 35.69
C PRO A 450 -2.37 -7.53 34.22
N ALA A 451 -3.24 -8.11 33.37
CA ALA A 451 -3.03 -8.23 31.93
C ALA A 451 -3.15 -6.89 31.18
N ASP A 452 -3.80 -5.89 31.78
CA ASP A 452 -4.05 -4.56 31.20
C ASP A 452 -2.83 -3.63 31.26
N LYS A 453 -1.70 -4.08 31.83
CA LYS A 453 -0.49 -3.24 31.97
C LYS A 453 0.38 -3.18 30.71
N ASN A 454 0.20 -4.11 29.76
CA ASN A 454 0.99 -4.19 28.52
C ASN A 454 0.16 -4.03 27.23
N HIS A 455 -1.15 -3.75 27.34
CA HIS A 455 -2.05 -3.60 26.19
C HIS A 455 -2.73 -2.23 26.24
N ASP A 456 -2.71 -1.53 25.10
CA ASP A 456 -3.51 -0.32 24.89
C ASP A 456 -5.00 -0.73 24.79
N THR A 457 -5.70 -0.74 25.93
CA THR A 457 -7.09 -1.24 26.09
C THR A 457 -8.19 -0.33 25.49
N GLY A 458 -7.85 0.51 24.50
CA GLY A 458 -8.81 1.37 23.79
C GLY A 458 -9.41 0.69 22.56
N ILE A 459 -10.56 1.18 22.10
CA ILE A 459 -11.17 0.82 20.82
C ILE A 459 -10.35 1.49 19.72
N GLU A 460 -9.97 0.74 18.69
CA GLU A 460 -9.25 1.29 17.52
C GLU A 460 -10.17 2.26 16.77
N VAL A 461 -9.76 3.53 16.64
CA VAL A 461 -10.65 4.62 16.22
C VAL A 461 -11.06 4.47 14.76
N CYS A 462 -10.11 4.21 13.86
CA CYS A 462 -10.39 4.14 12.43
C CYS A 462 -11.30 2.94 12.09
N ARG A 463 -11.08 1.81 12.75
CA ARG A 463 -11.73 0.52 12.52
C ARG A 463 -13.08 0.38 13.18
N SER A 464 -13.42 1.30 14.08
CA SER A 464 -14.80 1.50 14.48
C SER A 464 -15.69 1.84 13.29
N CYS A 465 -15.14 2.44 12.23
CA CYS A 465 -15.87 2.81 11.01
C CYS A 465 -15.36 2.11 9.74
N HIS A 466 -14.06 1.84 9.63
CA HIS A 466 -13.41 1.39 8.39
C HIS A 466 -12.76 0.00 8.52
N THR A 467 -12.67 -0.76 7.43
CA THR A 467 -11.84 -1.97 7.38
C THR A 467 -11.02 -1.97 6.11
N PRO A 468 -9.69 -2.15 6.17
CA PRO A 468 -8.85 -2.12 4.97
C PRO A 468 -9.23 -3.18 3.93
N HIS A 469 -9.85 -4.29 4.35
CA HIS A 469 -10.20 -5.39 3.46
C HIS A 469 -11.60 -5.90 3.79
N ASN A 470 -12.29 -6.44 2.78
CA ASN A 470 -13.64 -6.99 2.87
C ASN A 470 -14.64 -6.03 3.54
N ALA A 471 -14.58 -4.74 3.19
CA ALA A 471 -15.53 -3.77 3.68
C ALA A 471 -16.94 -4.06 3.14
N ASN A 472 -17.96 -3.63 3.90
CA ASN A 472 -19.35 -3.82 3.53
C ASN A 472 -19.81 -2.85 2.43
N ALA A 473 -19.12 -1.72 2.26
CA ALA A 473 -19.46 -0.71 1.26
C ALA A 473 -18.24 0.14 0.85
N THR A 474 -18.49 1.10 -0.06
CA THR A 474 -17.56 2.15 -0.49
C THR A 474 -16.96 2.92 0.71
N ASN A 475 -15.84 3.61 0.49
CA ASN A 475 -15.08 4.29 1.55
C ASN A 475 -14.61 3.34 2.67
N LEU A 476 -14.46 2.05 2.35
CA LEU A 476 -14.01 1.00 3.26
C LEU A 476 -14.90 0.83 4.50
N TRP A 477 -16.19 1.12 4.41
CA TRP A 477 -17.09 1.08 5.56
C TRP A 477 -17.20 -0.34 6.15
N ALA A 478 -16.83 -0.51 7.42
CA ALA A 478 -16.76 -1.80 8.09
C ALA A 478 -18.12 -2.34 8.54
N ARG A 479 -19.12 -1.47 8.65
CA ARG A 479 -20.40 -1.79 9.29
C ARG A 479 -21.50 -2.00 8.27
N LYS A 480 -22.61 -2.60 8.68
CA LYS A 480 -23.81 -2.65 7.85
C LYS A 480 -24.39 -1.23 7.76
N GLN A 481 -24.78 -0.79 6.56
CA GLN A 481 -25.42 0.52 6.39
C GLN A 481 -26.89 0.46 6.83
N ALA A 482 -27.37 1.56 7.40
CA ALA A 482 -28.80 1.79 7.62
C ALA A 482 -29.51 2.03 6.29
N LYS A 483 -30.84 1.83 6.29
CA LYS A 483 -31.67 2.17 5.14
C LYS A 483 -31.83 3.69 5.06
N ALA A 484 -31.34 4.29 3.99
CA ALA A 484 -31.41 5.73 3.75
C ALA A 484 -31.56 6.05 2.26
N ASP A 485 -31.86 7.31 1.94
CA ASP A 485 -32.04 7.80 0.57
C ASP A 485 -30.74 7.79 -0.25
N THR A 486 -29.59 7.78 0.43
CA THR A 486 -28.26 7.76 -0.18
C THR A 486 -27.29 6.88 0.62
N ALA A 487 -26.23 6.41 -0.02
CA ALA A 487 -25.27 5.51 0.60
C ALA A 487 -24.52 6.14 1.80
N ILE A 488 -24.09 7.40 1.71
CA ILE A 488 -23.38 8.07 2.82
C ILE A 488 -24.35 8.32 3.99
N ALA A 489 -25.58 8.74 3.72
CA ALA A 489 -26.62 8.83 4.76
C ALA A 489 -26.86 7.47 5.44
N GLY A 490 -26.81 6.38 4.68
CA GLY A 490 -26.88 5.02 5.23
C GLY A 490 -25.72 4.66 6.15
N MET A 491 -24.50 5.15 5.88
CA MET A 491 -23.35 4.99 6.78
C MET A 491 -23.57 5.76 8.09
N CYS A 492 -23.97 7.03 7.99
CA CYS A 492 -24.19 7.89 9.16
C CYS A 492 -25.37 7.39 10.01
N GLY A 493 -26.44 6.94 9.35
CA GLY A 493 -27.68 6.47 9.96
C GLY A 493 -27.53 5.17 10.77
N ASP A 494 -26.42 4.43 10.63
CA ASP A 494 -26.15 3.29 11.51
C ASP A 494 -26.01 3.73 12.99
N CYS A 495 -25.45 4.92 13.23
CA CYS A 495 -25.31 5.50 14.56
C CYS A 495 -26.33 6.62 14.82
N HIS A 496 -26.59 7.47 13.81
CA HIS A 496 -27.52 8.59 13.88
C HIS A 496 -28.96 8.14 13.60
N GLN A 497 -29.48 7.28 14.47
CA GLN A 497 -30.85 6.79 14.45
C GLN A 497 -31.36 6.61 15.88
N LYS A 498 -32.68 6.48 16.04
CA LYS A 498 -33.29 6.19 17.34
C LYS A 498 -32.74 4.87 17.90
N GLY A 499 -32.26 4.88 19.15
CA GLY A 499 -31.60 3.74 19.79
C GLY A 499 -30.14 3.50 19.34
N GLY A 500 -29.60 4.32 18.45
CA GLY A 500 -28.19 4.31 18.06
C GLY A 500 -27.30 5.12 19.02
N SER A 501 -25.98 4.98 18.91
CA SER A 501 -25.01 5.69 19.77
C SER A 501 -25.01 7.21 19.61
N ALA A 502 -25.59 7.72 18.53
CA ALA A 502 -25.70 9.16 18.24
C ALA A 502 -27.16 9.63 18.15
N GLU A 503 -28.09 8.97 18.85
CA GLU A 503 -29.52 9.30 18.82
C GLU A 503 -29.87 10.72 19.32
N SER A 504 -28.96 11.38 20.05
CA SER A 504 -29.13 12.76 20.47
C SER A 504 -28.85 13.78 19.35
N LYS A 505 -28.32 13.34 18.22
CA LYS A 505 -27.89 14.18 17.08
C LYS A 505 -28.59 13.76 15.79
N LEU A 506 -29.92 13.83 15.78
CA LEU A 506 -30.74 13.53 14.61
C LEU A 506 -31.08 14.80 13.83
N THR A 507 -31.28 14.65 12.51
CA THR A 507 -31.59 15.77 11.61
C THR A 507 -33.07 16.19 11.70
N GLY A 508 -33.95 15.33 12.21
CA GLY A 508 -35.38 15.58 12.30
C GLY A 508 -36.11 15.46 10.96
N VAL A 509 -37.45 15.59 11.00
CA VAL A 509 -38.32 15.40 9.82
C VAL A 509 -38.15 16.52 8.79
N HIS A 510 -37.87 17.73 9.23
CA HIS A 510 -37.68 18.89 8.36
C HIS A 510 -36.18 19.14 8.18
N SER A 511 -35.61 18.49 7.17
CA SER A 511 -34.17 18.50 6.88
C SER A 511 -33.88 18.89 5.43
N HIS A 512 -32.65 19.31 5.18
CA HIS A 512 -32.14 19.57 3.84
C HIS A 512 -32.21 18.29 2.99
N PRO A 513 -32.69 18.36 1.74
CA PRO A 513 -32.78 17.18 0.87
C PRO A 513 -31.39 16.64 0.51
N LEU A 514 -31.26 15.32 0.54
CA LEU A 514 -30.07 14.59 0.10
C LEU A 514 -30.31 13.97 -1.29
N GLY A 515 -29.23 13.50 -1.93
CA GLY A 515 -29.33 12.81 -3.22
C GLY A 515 -29.71 13.73 -4.38
N LYS A 516 -29.59 15.06 -4.20
CA LYS A 516 -29.91 16.05 -5.22
C LYS A 516 -28.65 16.51 -5.96
N PRO A 517 -28.69 16.58 -7.30
CA PRO A 517 -27.51 16.93 -8.07
C PRO A 517 -27.17 18.41 -7.94
N ILE A 518 -25.89 18.73 -7.76
CA ILE A 518 -25.37 20.10 -7.80
C ILE A 518 -24.32 20.19 -8.91
N LYS A 519 -24.53 21.11 -9.86
CA LYS A 519 -23.65 21.22 -11.04
C LYS A 519 -22.32 21.90 -10.73
N ASN A 520 -22.33 22.94 -9.90
CA ASN A 520 -21.18 23.80 -9.63
C ASN A 520 -20.96 23.91 -8.11
N ALA A 521 -20.31 22.92 -7.52
CA ALA A 521 -19.88 22.96 -6.12
C ALA A 521 -18.38 22.67 -6.01
N THR A 522 -17.75 23.32 -5.04
CA THR A 522 -16.35 23.14 -4.62
C THR A 522 -16.21 22.11 -3.50
N LEU A 523 -17.31 21.79 -2.82
CA LEU A 523 -17.39 20.79 -1.75
C LEU A 523 -17.47 19.38 -2.34
N PRO A 524 -17.09 18.34 -1.58
CA PRO A 524 -17.21 16.95 -2.02
C PRO A 524 -18.64 16.56 -2.36
N MET A 525 -18.84 16.01 -3.55
CA MET A 525 -20.10 15.45 -4.03
C MET A 525 -19.97 13.94 -4.21
N PHE A 526 -21.11 13.25 -4.25
CA PHE A 526 -21.14 11.79 -4.22
C PHE A 526 -22.02 11.19 -5.32
N ALA A 527 -21.58 10.04 -5.83
CA ALA A 527 -22.40 9.17 -6.65
C ALA A 527 -23.46 8.45 -5.79
N THR A 528 -24.38 7.73 -6.43
CA THR A 528 -25.49 7.03 -5.75
C THR A 528 -25.03 5.93 -4.79
N ASP A 529 -23.88 5.32 -5.07
CA ASP A 529 -23.22 4.30 -4.25
C ASP A 529 -22.30 4.89 -3.16
N GLY A 530 -22.22 6.22 -3.06
CA GLY A 530 -21.40 6.91 -2.07
C GLY A 530 -19.94 7.09 -2.47
N GLU A 531 -19.54 6.73 -3.69
CA GLU A 531 -18.22 7.13 -4.19
C GLU A 531 -18.13 8.64 -4.34
N ARG A 532 -16.98 9.21 -3.96
CA ARG A 532 -16.71 10.64 -4.14
C ARG A 532 -16.47 10.91 -5.63
N VAL A 533 -17.10 11.96 -6.15
CA VAL A 533 -16.91 12.41 -7.53
C VAL A 533 -16.33 13.82 -7.58
N ASP A 534 -15.47 14.08 -8.57
CA ASP A 534 -14.75 15.36 -8.70
C ASP A 534 -15.57 16.44 -9.41
N HIS A 535 -16.54 16.06 -10.24
CA HIS A 535 -17.37 16.96 -11.02
C HIS A 535 -18.84 16.53 -11.04
N GLY A 536 -19.74 17.44 -10.67
CA GLY A 536 -21.16 17.12 -10.51
C GLY A 536 -21.40 16.20 -9.32
N GLY A 537 -22.46 15.39 -9.40
CA GLY A 537 -22.84 14.47 -8.32
C GLY A 537 -23.87 15.05 -7.36
N ASN A 538 -24.20 14.25 -6.35
CA ASN A 538 -25.27 14.52 -5.41
C ASN A 538 -24.73 15.04 -4.09
N VAL A 539 -25.49 15.94 -3.47
CA VAL A 539 -25.25 16.40 -2.10
C VAL A 539 -25.60 15.30 -1.10
N ASP A 540 -24.74 15.14 -0.09
CA ASP A 540 -24.93 14.20 1.00
C ASP A 540 -24.40 14.75 2.34
N CYS A 541 -24.55 14.03 3.45
CA CYS A 541 -24.09 14.42 4.78
C CYS A 541 -22.61 14.86 4.76
N ALA A 542 -21.77 14.06 4.10
CA ALA A 542 -20.34 14.30 3.98
C ALA A 542 -19.97 15.43 2.99
N SER A 543 -20.94 16.06 2.33
CA SER A 543 -20.73 17.28 1.54
C SER A 543 -20.59 18.52 2.44
N CYS A 544 -21.34 18.55 3.55
CA CYS A 544 -21.28 19.64 4.53
C CYS A 544 -20.37 19.30 5.71
N HIS A 545 -20.34 18.03 6.12
CA HIS A 545 -19.55 17.56 7.24
C HIS A 545 -18.26 16.83 6.78
N ASN A 546 -17.18 17.02 7.53
CA ASN A 546 -15.99 16.20 7.52
C ASN A 546 -15.95 15.40 8.84
N PRO A 547 -16.37 14.12 8.86
CA PRO A 547 -16.43 13.34 10.10
C PRO A 547 -15.07 13.19 10.81
N HIS A 548 -13.97 13.47 10.11
CA HIS A 548 -12.61 13.36 10.63
C HIS A 548 -12.09 14.65 11.30
N GLN A 549 -12.79 15.77 11.21
CA GLN A 549 -12.24 17.07 11.63
C GLN A 549 -13.30 17.88 12.35
N TRP A 550 -13.08 18.17 13.63
CA TRP A 550 -14.03 18.90 14.48
C TRP A 550 -14.25 20.35 14.05
N ASP A 551 -13.16 21.08 13.78
CA ASP A 551 -13.16 22.51 13.45
C ASP A 551 -12.55 22.74 12.05
N PRO A 552 -13.32 23.29 11.08
CA PRO A 552 -12.83 23.56 9.72
C PRO A 552 -11.66 24.54 9.67
N LYS A 553 -11.58 25.50 10.59
CA LYS A 553 -10.55 26.55 10.61
C LYS A 553 -9.32 26.16 11.43
N GLN A 554 -9.46 25.22 12.35
CA GLN A 554 -8.37 24.72 13.19
C GLN A 554 -8.37 23.18 13.22
N PRO A 555 -7.85 22.51 12.17
CA PRO A 555 -7.86 21.04 12.07
C PRO A 555 -7.27 20.33 13.29
N GLY A 556 -6.23 20.90 13.92
CA GLY A 556 -5.59 20.35 15.13
C GLY A 556 -6.31 20.66 16.45
N SER A 557 -7.49 21.30 16.40
CA SER A 557 -8.23 21.68 17.61
C SER A 557 -8.59 20.45 18.44
N ARG A 558 -8.34 20.56 19.74
CA ARG A 558 -8.69 19.54 20.75
C ARG A 558 -10.00 19.86 21.48
N ALA A 559 -10.71 20.91 21.06
CA ALA A 559 -11.96 21.33 21.70
C ALA A 559 -13.06 20.25 21.62
N GLY A 560 -13.01 19.38 20.60
CA GLY A 560 -13.93 18.24 20.45
C GLY A 560 -13.60 17.03 21.33
N LEU A 561 -12.48 17.04 22.07
CA LEU A 561 -12.01 15.92 22.89
C LEU A 561 -12.68 15.92 24.27
N SER A 562 -14.01 15.90 24.31
CA SER A 562 -14.80 15.84 25.54
C SER A 562 -16.19 15.26 25.29
N THR A 563 -16.74 14.53 26.27
CA THR A 563 -18.13 14.06 26.26
C THR A 563 -19.12 15.22 26.30
N GLU A 564 -18.72 16.35 26.88
CA GLU A 564 -19.52 17.57 27.00
C GLU A 564 -19.29 18.55 25.83
N ALA A 565 -18.39 18.22 24.89
CA ALA A 565 -18.12 19.09 23.75
C ALA A 565 -19.35 19.21 22.84
N GLU A 566 -20.02 20.36 22.89
CA GLU A 566 -21.13 20.67 21.99
C GLU A 566 -20.66 21.63 20.91
N GLY A 567 -20.91 21.25 19.68
CA GLY A 567 -20.54 22.04 18.52
C GLY A 567 -21.64 23.02 18.15
N ASP A 568 -21.23 24.05 17.43
CA ASP A 568 -22.10 25.07 16.86
C ASP A 568 -21.90 25.15 15.33
N THR A 569 -22.41 26.22 14.73
CA THR A 569 -22.28 26.56 13.30
C THR A 569 -20.87 26.95 12.85
N ARG A 570 -19.90 26.98 13.77
CA ARG A 570 -18.47 27.20 13.49
C ARG A 570 -17.68 25.90 13.50
N THR A 571 -18.16 24.92 14.26
CA THR A 571 -17.49 23.64 14.53
C THR A 571 -18.39 22.48 14.09
N SER A 572 -18.66 21.48 14.92
CA SER A 572 -19.59 20.37 14.61
C SER A 572 -19.22 19.58 13.35
N PHE A 573 -17.93 19.35 13.14
CA PHE A 573 -17.45 18.61 11.98
C PHE A 573 -17.77 19.26 10.64
N LEU A 574 -18.01 20.57 10.57
CA LEU A 574 -18.29 21.23 9.30
C LEU A 574 -17.03 21.32 8.42
N ARG A 575 -17.21 21.32 7.10
CA ARG A 575 -16.14 21.57 6.12
C ARG A 575 -15.76 23.03 5.98
N ASP A 576 -16.70 23.92 6.32
CA ASP A 576 -16.52 25.35 6.37
C ASP A 576 -17.54 25.93 7.36
N THR A 577 -17.31 27.13 7.86
CA THR A 577 -18.21 27.74 8.85
C THR A 577 -19.47 28.30 8.19
N VAL A 578 -20.59 28.18 8.92
CA VAL A 578 -21.85 28.88 8.60
C VAL A 578 -21.88 30.28 9.25
N ALA A 579 -21.12 30.49 10.33
CA ALA A 579 -21.04 31.77 11.01
C ALA A 579 -20.42 32.86 10.12
N GLY A 580 -20.78 34.12 10.41
CA GLY A 580 -20.31 35.26 9.63
C GLY A 580 -21.06 35.38 8.30
N ASP A 581 -20.37 35.12 7.19
CA ASP A 581 -20.89 35.27 5.82
C ASP A 581 -21.55 34.00 5.25
N SER A 582 -21.71 32.94 6.06
CA SER A 582 -22.31 31.67 5.62
C SER A 582 -21.58 31.03 4.44
N ALA A 583 -20.24 31.05 4.50
CA ALA A 583 -19.35 30.53 3.46
C ALA A 583 -19.71 29.10 3.05
N LEU A 584 -20.02 28.22 4.01
CA LEU A 584 -20.46 26.85 3.72
C LEU A 584 -21.65 26.80 2.74
N CYS A 585 -22.71 27.59 3.01
CA CYS A 585 -23.92 27.62 2.18
C CYS A 585 -23.63 28.17 0.78
N LEU A 586 -22.78 29.20 0.70
CA LEU A 586 -22.46 29.88 -0.55
C LEU A 586 -21.61 29.05 -1.53
N ASN A 587 -21.04 27.91 -1.09
CA ASN A 587 -20.40 26.96 -2.00
C ASN A 587 -21.38 26.36 -3.03
N CYS A 588 -22.66 26.22 -2.66
CA CYS A 588 -23.72 25.73 -3.55
C CYS A 588 -24.73 26.82 -3.92
N HIS A 589 -25.00 27.75 -3.00
CA HIS A 589 -26.00 28.80 -3.15
C HIS A 589 -25.37 30.17 -3.46
N ALA A 590 -24.35 30.19 -4.34
CA ALA A 590 -23.53 31.38 -4.61
C ALA A 590 -24.33 32.61 -5.05
N ASP A 591 -25.42 32.42 -5.80
CA ASP A 591 -26.30 33.51 -6.23
C ASP A 591 -27.09 34.17 -5.09
N GLN A 592 -27.15 33.55 -3.91
CA GLN A 592 -27.88 34.10 -2.76
C GLN A 592 -27.03 35.07 -1.92
N ARG A 593 -25.74 35.24 -2.25
CA ARG A 593 -24.81 36.16 -1.55
C ARG A 593 -25.23 37.63 -1.61
N TRP A 594 -26.13 37.99 -2.52
CA TRP A 594 -26.63 39.36 -2.67
C TRP A 594 -27.54 39.79 -1.51
N LEU A 595 -27.94 38.85 -0.66
CA LEU A 595 -28.60 39.12 0.62
C LEU A 595 -27.74 39.99 1.53
N HIS A 596 -26.41 39.86 1.47
CA HIS A 596 -25.51 40.55 2.39
C HIS A 596 -25.64 42.07 2.31
N GLY A 597 -25.73 42.71 3.47
CA GLY A 597 -25.85 44.17 3.60
C GLY A 597 -27.23 44.73 3.21
N THR A 598 -28.20 43.88 2.89
CA THR A 598 -29.59 44.30 2.64
C THR A 598 -30.40 44.32 3.94
N ASP A 599 -31.65 44.77 3.88
CA ASP A 599 -32.52 44.78 5.07
C ASP A 599 -32.90 43.38 5.59
N HIS A 600 -32.78 42.33 4.77
CA HIS A 600 -32.93 40.93 5.20
C HIS A 600 -31.61 40.31 5.70
N ASP A 601 -30.51 41.07 5.66
CA ASP A 601 -29.33 40.71 6.42
C ASP A 601 -29.56 41.09 7.89
N MET A 602 -29.95 40.11 8.70
CA MET A 602 -30.28 40.34 10.11
C MET A 602 -29.11 40.89 10.93
N ARG A 603 -27.88 40.87 10.40
CA ARG A 603 -26.73 41.56 11.02
C ARG A 603 -26.88 43.08 10.97
N VAL A 604 -27.63 43.58 9.99
CA VAL A 604 -27.92 45.00 9.76
C VAL A 604 -29.17 45.43 10.52
N THR A 605 -30.25 44.67 10.42
CA THR A 605 -31.59 45.13 10.87
C THR A 605 -32.06 44.54 12.19
N ALA A 606 -31.55 43.37 12.59
CA ALA A 606 -32.07 42.65 13.75
C ALA A 606 -31.00 41.79 14.44
N ALA A 607 -29.86 42.39 14.80
CA ALA A 607 -28.66 41.65 15.25
C ALA A 607 -28.85 40.80 16.54
N ARG A 608 -29.95 41.01 17.28
CA ARG A 608 -30.32 40.26 18.49
C ARG A 608 -31.35 39.16 18.22
N SER A 609 -31.76 38.94 16.97
CA SER A 609 -32.70 37.87 16.64
C SER A 609 -32.07 36.50 16.85
N THR A 610 -32.95 35.53 17.12
CA THR A 610 -32.61 34.11 17.19
C THR A 610 -33.51 33.33 16.24
N ASN A 611 -33.03 32.18 15.79
CA ASN A 611 -33.86 31.21 15.07
C ASN A 611 -34.55 30.22 16.03
N VAL A 612 -35.34 29.29 15.49
CA VAL A 612 -36.07 28.25 16.24
C VAL A 612 -35.16 27.30 17.02
N LEU A 613 -33.86 27.25 16.69
CA LEU A 613 -32.86 26.47 17.41
C LEU A 613 -32.16 27.29 18.52
N GLY A 614 -32.59 28.54 18.74
CA GLY A 614 -31.99 29.46 19.72
C GLY A 614 -30.68 30.11 19.25
N GLN A 615 -30.28 29.94 17.99
CA GLN A 615 -29.01 30.44 17.48
C GLN A 615 -29.11 31.93 17.11
N GLY A 616 -28.19 32.73 17.64
CA GLY A 616 -28.12 34.16 17.34
C GLY A 616 -27.52 34.46 15.96
N VAL A 617 -27.72 35.69 15.47
CA VAL A 617 -27.26 36.12 14.12
C VAL A 617 -25.75 35.92 13.91
N LYS A 618 -24.93 36.22 14.92
CA LYS A 618 -23.46 36.05 14.84
C LYS A 618 -23.05 34.59 14.67
N GLU A 619 -23.82 33.69 15.25
CA GLU A 619 -23.57 32.25 15.23
C GLU A 619 -24.07 31.66 13.90
N SER A 620 -25.35 31.80 13.56
CA SER A 620 -25.90 31.13 12.38
C SER A 620 -25.74 31.90 11.06
N GLY A 621 -25.21 33.12 11.12
CA GLY A 621 -25.05 33.98 9.96
C GLY A 621 -26.41 34.45 9.39
N PRO A 622 -26.41 35.22 8.29
CA PRO A 622 -27.64 35.77 7.72
C PRO A 622 -28.56 34.67 7.16
N CYS A 623 -28.00 33.63 6.55
CA CYS A 623 -28.80 32.52 6.01
C CYS A 623 -29.48 31.71 7.13
N GLY A 624 -28.77 31.48 8.24
CA GLY A 624 -29.24 30.68 9.37
C GLY A 624 -30.40 31.27 10.17
N GLN A 625 -30.69 32.56 9.99
CA GLN A 625 -31.85 33.22 10.60
C GLN A 625 -33.16 32.89 9.87
N CYS A 626 -33.09 32.45 8.61
CA CYS A 626 -34.24 32.10 7.77
C CYS A 626 -34.26 30.61 7.40
N HIS A 627 -33.10 29.98 7.25
CA HIS A 627 -32.94 28.60 6.79
C HIS A 627 -32.06 27.80 7.77
N VAL A 628 -32.57 26.68 8.29
CA VAL A 628 -31.80 25.75 9.13
C VAL A 628 -31.78 24.36 8.49
N PRO A 629 -30.60 23.79 8.16
CA PRO A 629 -30.52 22.52 7.43
C PRO A 629 -31.16 21.33 8.14
N HIS A 630 -31.26 21.37 9.47
CA HIS A 630 -31.78 20.29 10.30
C HIS A 630 -32.75 20.86 11.34
N ASN A 631 -33.74 20.06 11.72
CA ASN A 631 -34.75 20.39 12.73
C ASN A 631 -35.45 21.74 12.47
N ALA A 632 -35.72 22.03 11.19
CA ALA A 632 -36.45 23.23 10.80
C ALA A 632 -37.89 23.24 11.34
N ALA A 633 -38.45 24.43 11.52
CA ALA A 633 -39.85 24.56 11.94
C ALA A 633 -40.82 24.07 10.85
N ASP A 634 -40.46 24.21 9.57
CA ASP A 634 -41.24 23.73 8.43
C ASP A 634 -40.32 23.30 7.28
N SER A 635 -40.73 22.27 6.53
CA SER A 635 -40.00 21.77 5.36
C SER A 635 -39.96 22.77 4.21
N ALA A 636 -40.94 23.67 4.12
CA ALA A 636 -40.98 24.72 3.11
C ALA A 636 -39.78 25.64 3.29
N ARG A 637 -38.77 25.46 2.42
CA ARG A 637 -37.49 26.18 2.46
C ARG A 637 -36.74 25.98 3.79
N ILE A 638 -36.90 24.85 4.47
CA ILE A 638 -36.21 24.53 5.73
C ILE A 638 -36.23 25.69 6.73
N TRP A 639 -37.43 26.20 7.00
CA TRP A 639 -37.63 27.50 7.63
C TRP A 639 -37.19 27.54 9.09
N ALA A 640 -36.50 28.62 9.45
CA ALA A 640 -35.83 28.78 10.74
C ALA A 640 -36.63 29.61 11.76
N GLN A 641 -37.86 29.99 11.46
CA GLN A 641 -38.73 30.77 12.36
C GLN A 641 -40.06 30.06 12.59
N THR A 642 -40.73 30.34 13.71
CA THR A 642 -42.11 29.86 13.91
C THR A 642 -43.04 30.53 12.92
N LEU A 643 -43.83 29.75 12.19
CA LEU A 643 -44.75 30.26 11.17
C LEU A 643 -45.74 31.28 11.75
N GLY A 644 -45.99 32.34 10.99
CA GLY A 644 -47.08 33.28 11.25
C GLY A 644 -48.41 32.77 10.71
N SER A 645 -49.48 33.53 10.94
CA SER A 645 -50.76 33.32 10.26
C SER A 645 -50.65 33.69 8.78
N GLY A 646 -51.26 32.95 7.87
CA GLY A 646 -51.27 33.26 6.45
C GLY A 646 -52.14 32.30 5.65
N GLU A 647 -52.62 32.75 4.49
CA GLU A 647 -53.52 32.02 3.59
C GLU A 647 -52.80 30.94 2.77
N ASP A 648 -51.50 31.12 2.56
CA ASP A 648 -50.62 30.13 1.95
C ASP A 648 -49.33 29.97 2.77
N LYS A 649 -48.60 28.89 2.48
CA LYS A 649 -47.38 28.59 3.23
C LYS A 649 -46.34 29.71 3.14
N VAL A 650 -46.15 30.35 1.99
CA VAL A 650 -45.16 31.44 1.83
C VAL A 650 -45.55 32.66 2.64
N GLU A 651 -46.83 33.01 2.68
CA GLU A 651 -47.32 34.09 3.53
C GLU A 651 -47.03 33.80 5.01
N GLN A 652 -47.27 32.56 5.46
CA GLN A 652 -46.94 32.13 6.83
C GLN A 652 -45.44 32.26 7.14
N LEU A 653 -44.56 31.99 6.18
CA LEU A 653 -43.11 32.19 6.33
C LEU A 653 -42.81 33.68 6.56
N CYS A 654 -43.29 34.57 5.68
CA CYS A 654 -42.98 36.00 5.74
C CYS A 654 -43.55 36.65 7.01
N ARG A 655 -44.78 36.28 7.39
CA ARG A 655 -45.45 36.76 8.60
C ARG A 655 -44.94 36.14 9.90
N SER A 656 -43.93 35.27 9.85
CA SER A 656 -43.15 34.93 11.04
C SER A 656 -42.43 36.16 11.61
N CYS A 657 -42.04 37.11 10.75
CA CYS A 657 -41.31 38.32 11.10
C CYS A 657 -42.11 39.60 10.80
N HIS A 658 -42.84 39.62 9.68
CA HIS A 658 -43.67 40.76 9.26
C HIS A 658 -45.07 40.67 9.90
N ARG A 659 -45.11 40.90 11.22
CA ARG A 659 -46.33 40.97 12.05
C ARG A 659 -46.12 41.95 13.20
N ASP A 660 -47.17 42.37 13.87
CA ASP A 660 -47.12 43.43 14.90
C ASP A 660 -46.12 43.16 16.04
N THR A 661 -45.88 41.89 16.37
CA THR A 661 -44.92 41.46 17.41
C THR A 661 -43.61 40.91 16.84
N GLY A 662 -43.43 40.96 15.52
CA GLY A 662 -42.28 40.41 14.84
C GLY A 662 -41.15 41.42 14.66
N VAL A 663 -39.96 40.93 14.33
CA VAL A 663 -38.75 41.76 14.13
C VAL A 663 -38.86 42.73 12.95
N ALA A 664 -39.85 42.56 12.08
CA ALA A 664 -40.13 43.43 10.95
C ALA A 664 -41.54 44.06 11.04
N ALA A 665 -42.04 44.32 12.26
CA ALA A 665 -43.37 44.89 12.50
C ALA A 665 -43.61 46.21 11.74
N ASP A 666 -42.59 47.05 11.63
CA ASP A 666 -42.65 48.36 10.94
C ASP A 666 -42.65 48.24 9.40
N LYS A 667 -42.45 47.04 8.87
CA LYS A 667 -42.31 46.76 7.43
C LYS A 667 -43.43 45.85 6.92
N GLN A 668 -44.67 46.10 7.35
CA GLN A 668 -45.85 45.38 6.90
C GLN A 668 -46.58 46.13 5.78
N PRO A 669 -46.99 45.47 4.68
CA PRO A 669 -47.82 46.11 3.67
C PRO A 669 -49.21 46.38 4.26
N PRO A 670 -49.78 47.58 4.05
CA PRO A 670 -51.03 47.94 4.70
C PRO A 670 -52.26 47.18 4.14
N SER A 671 -52.13 46.41 3.07
CA SER A 671 -53.03 45.30 2.70
C SER A 671 -52.18 44.16 2.12
N ALA A 672 -52.27 42.97 2.73
CA ALA A 672 -51.33 41.87 2.49
C ALA A 672 -51.95 40.66 1.76
N THR A 673 -53.24 40.70 1.42
CA THR A 673 -53.97 39.54 0.87
C THR A 673 -54.34 39.74 -0.59
N HIS A 674 -54.08 38.75 -1.42
CA HIS A 674 -54.54 38.69 -2.80
C HIS A 674 -55.88 37.94 -2.91
N PRO A 675 -56.69 38.16 -3.96
CA PRO A 675 -57.95 37.45 -4.13
C PRO A 675 -57.78 35.92 -4.22
N LYS A 676 -58.45 35.18 -3.31
CA LYS A 676 -58.30 33.73 -3.09
C LYS A 676 -58.56 32.83 -4.30
N GLN A 677 -59.38 33.31 -5.24
CA GLN A 677 -59.89 32.53 -6.38
C GLN A 677 -59.08 32.75 -7.67
N VAL A 678 -58.10 33.66 -7.66
CA VAL A 678 -57.36 34.03 -8.87
C VAL A 678 -56.08 33.19 -8.97
N SER A 679 -56.07 32.28 -9.94
CA SER A 679 -54.88 31.52 -10.35
C SER A 679 -54.23 32.18 -11.56
N VAL A 680 -52.92 32.38 -11.49
CA VAL A 680 -52.11 33.03 -12.52
C VAL A 680 -51.07 32.08 -13.07
N TRP A 681 -50.66 32.30 -14.31
CA TRP A 681 -49.60 31.51 -14.97
C TRP A 681 -48.22 31.91 -14.46
N SER A 682 -47.26 30.99 -14.48
CA SER A 682 -45.86 31.32 -14.22
C SER A 682 -45.25 32.14 -15.36
N GLY A 683 -44.08 32.75 -15.13
CA GLY A 683 -43.32 33.44 -16.17
C GLY A 683 -43.01 32.57 -17.37
N ASP A 684 -42.52 31.36 -17.13
CA ASP A 684 -42.22 30.39 -18.19
C ASP A 684 -43.46 30.01 -19.00
N LYS A 685 -44.60 29.77 -18.33
CA LYS A 685 -45.86 29.45 -19.01
C LYS A 685 -46.36 30.65 -19.82
N ARG A 686 -46.30 31.86 -19.28
CA ARG A 686 -46.64 33.09 -20.01
C ARG A 686 -45.78 33.24 -21.26
N LYS A 687 -44.47 33.07 -21.14
CA LYS A 687 -43.53 33.23 -22.26
C LYS A 687 -43.83 32.27 -23.42
N ARG A 688 -44.36 31.07 -23.14
CA ARG A 688 -44.80 30.13 -24.19
C ARG A 688 -46.00 30.64 -25.00
N PHE A 689 -46.93 31.36 -24.37
CA PHE A 689 -48.16 31.85 -25.02
C PHE A 689 -48.10 33.35 -25.41
N ARG A 690 -47.16 34.10 -24.84
CA ARG A 690 -46.88 35.51 -25.12
C ARG A 690 -45.36 35.72 -25.15
N PRO A 691 -44.69 35.45 -26.29
CA PRO A 691 -43.22 35.52 -26.39
C PRO A 691 -42.62 36.90 -26.08
N SER A 692 -43.40 37.98 -26.21
CA SER A 692 -43.03 39.36 -25.86
C SER A 692 -43.05 39.66 -24.35
N SER A 693 -43.52 38.71 -23.52
CA SER A 693 -43.55 38.78 -22.06
C SER A 693 -42.12 38.67 -21.50
N ASN A 694 -41.57 39.78 -21.00
CA ASN A 694 -40.22 39.87 -20.41
C ASN A 694 -40.16 39.55 -18.90
N ASN A 695 -41.23 38.99 -18.34
CA ASN A 695 -41.49 38.87 -16.90
C ASN A 695 -41.46 37.41 -16.41
N ASN A 696 -40.34 37.01 -15.82
CA ASN A 696 -40.14 35.67 -15.25
C ASN A 696 -40.60 35.55 -13.78
N LEU A 697 -41.81 36.02 -13.46
CA LEU A 697 -42.32 35.98 -12.08
C LEU A 697 -42.87 34.58 -11.73
N PRO A 698 -42.44 33.98 -10.61
CA PRO A 698 -42.92 32.67 -10.17
C PRO A 698 -44.28 32.77 -9.47
N VAL A 699 -45.04 31.68 -9.55
CA VAL A 699 -46.35 31.51 -8.89
C VAL A 699 -46.33 30.23 -8.07
N TYR A 700 -47.11 30.17 -7.00
CA TYR A 700 -46.97 29.13 -5.98
C TYR A 700 -48.28 28.43 -5.66
N ASP A 701 -48.20 27.16 -5.28
CA ASP A 701 -49.32 26.43 -4.70
C ASP A 701 -49.54 26.78 -3.22
N GLN A 702 -50.57 26.20 -2.60
CA GLN A 702 -50.89 26.42 -1.18
C GLN A 702 -49.79 25.95 -0.22
N HIS A 703 -48.91 25.04 -0.67
CA HIS A 703 -47.78 24.52 0.10
C HIS A 703 -46.50 25.34 -0.14
N GLY A 704 -46.57 26.41 -0.94
CA GLY A 704 -45.45 27.28 -1.26
C GLY A 704 -44.46 26.69 -2.26
N LYS A 705 -44.86 25.66 -3.02
CA LYS A 705 -44.06 25.11 -4.11
C LYS A 705 -44.34 25.88 -5.40
N PRO A 706 -43.30 26.20 -6.20
CA PRO A 706 -43.50 26.85 -7.49
C PRO A 706 -44.20 25.90 -8.47
N GLY A 707 -45.07 26.43 -9.33
CA GLY A 707 -45.78 25.67 -10.36
C GLY A 707 -45.97 26.45 -11.65
N GLU A 708 -46.44 25.77 -12.70
CA GLU A 708 -46.79 26.42 -13.98
C GLU A 708 -48.01 27.35 -13.86
N THR A 709 -48.86 27.09 -12.87
CA THR A 709 -50.01 27.93 -12.48
C THR A 709 -50.10 27.94 -10.96
N GLY A 710 -50.49 29.06 -10.36
CA GLY A 710 -50.57 29.17 -8.91
C GLY A 710 -51.12 30.52 -8.45
N LYS A 711 -51.07 30.75 -7.14
CA LYS A 711 -51.49 32.00 -6.51
C LYS A 711 -50.35 33.02 -6.52
N ILE A 712 -50.72 34.30 -6.47
CA ILE A 712 -49.79 35.40 -6.21
C ILE A 712 -49.55 35.44 -4.70
N THR A 713 -48.28 35.35 -4.29
CA THR A 713 -47.86 35.50 -2.89
C THR A 713 -46.66 36.45 -2.79
N CYS A 714 -46.14 36.69 -1.59
CA CYS A 714 -45.09 37.69 -1.33
C CYS A 714 -43.89 37.54 -2.28
N VAL A 715 -43.38 36.31 -2.42
CA VAL A 715 -42.18 36.02 -3.23
C VAL A 715 -42.46 35.91 -4.74
N THR A 716 -43.72 36.04 -5.18
CA THR A 716 -44.04 36.25 -6.60
C THR A 716 -43.49 37.58 -7.07
N CYS A 717 -43.60 38.63 -6.25
CA CYS A 717 -43.07 39.96 -6.57
C CYS A 717 -41.71 40.21 -5.93
N HIS A 718 -41.43 39.61 -4.77
CA HIS A 718 -40.19 39.82 -4.02
C HIS A 718 -39.16 38.68 -4.18
N GLU A 719 -37.89 39.03 -4.35
CA GLU A 719 -36.72 38.18 -4.20
C GLU A 719 -36.00 38.57 -2.91
N PRO A 720 -36.25 37.87 -1.78
CA PRO A 720 -35.71 38.26 -0.48
C PRO A 720 -34.18 38.26 -0.41
N HIS A 721 -33.48 37.65 -1.38
CA HIS A 721 -32.02 37.61 -1.44
C HIS A 721 -31.39 38.71 -2.31
N GLN A 722 -32.17 39.63 -2.86
CA GLN A 722 -31.64 40.65 -3.77
C GLN A 722 -32.35 41.98 -3.53
N TRP A 723 -31.63 43.03 -3.13
CA TRP A 723 -32.23 44.33 -2.80
C TRP A 723 -32.93 45.02 -3.98
N SER A 724 -32.33 44.99 -5.17
CA SER A 724 -32.84 45.67 -6.37
C SER A 724 -32.85 44.74 -7.57
N ALA A 725 -33.99 44.71 -8.28
CA ALA A 725 -34.16 43.94 -9.50
C ALA A 725 -33.00 44.16 -10.48
N GLY A 726 -32.40 43.05 -10.95
CA GLY A 726 -31.33 43.05 -11.94
C GLY A 726 -29.94 43.46 -11.42
N VAL A 727 -29.80 43.91 -10.16
CA VAL A 727 -28.51 44.29 -9.58
C VAL A 727 -27.94 43.13 -8.77
N LYS A 728 -26.83 42.56 -9.24
CA LYS A 728 -26.08 41.51 -8.53
C LYS A 728 -25.00 42.15 -7.64
N ALA A 729 -25.43 42.82 -6.58
CA ALA A 729 -24.55 43.48 -5.63
C ALA A 729 -25.04 43.30 -4.19
N LYS A 730 -24.13 43.43 -3.23
CA LYS A 730 -24.46 43.52 -1.81
C LYS A 730 -25.25 44.81 -1.54
N GLY A 731 -26.10 44.79 -0.53
CA GLY A 731 -26.82 45.98 -0.06
C GLY A 731 -25.90 47.00 0.60
N PRO A 732 -26.45 48.17 0.98
CA PRO A 732 -25.69 49.31 1.50
C PRO A 732 -25.09 49.09 2.90
N GLY A 733 -25.39 47.98 3.58
CA GLY A 733 -24.87 47.65 4.91
C GLY A 733 -25.52 48.44 6.05
N LYS A 734 -26.59 49.19 5.76
CA LYS A 734 -27.38 49.96 6.72
C LYS A 734 -28.86 49.81 6.36
N ASN A 735 -29.73 49.88 7.36
CA ASN A 735 -31.18 49.89 7.16
C ASN A 735 -31.57 51.13 6.34
N THR A 736 -32.16 50.93 5.16
CA THR A 736 -32.55 52.03 4.27
C THR A 736 -33.99 51.89 3.82
N GLU A 737 -34.76 52.97 3.87
CA GLU A 737 -36.10 52.96 3.28
C GLU A 737 -36.01 52.70 1.78
N GLY A 738 -36.79 51.73 1.32
CA GLY A 738 -36.82 51.37 -0.08
C GLY A 738 -37.76 52.25 -0.91
N THR A 739 -37.62 52.13 -2.22
CA THR A 739 -38.37 52.80 -3.26
C THR A 739 -39.17 51.78 -4.07
N VAL A 740 -40.00 52.29 -4.99
CA VAL A 740 -40.86 51.48 -5.88
C VAL A 740 -40.12 50.62 -6.91
N ASP A 741 -38.80 50.73 -6.98
CA ASP A 741 -37.92 49.99 -7.90
C ASP A 741 -36.81 49.18 -7.18
N ASN A 742 -36.77 49.22 -5.84
CA ASN A 742 -35.93 48.34 -5.00
C ASN A 742 -36.80 47.58 -3.97
N SER A 743 -36.42 47.45 -2.70
CA SER A 743 -37.21 46.73 -1.68
C SER A 743 -37.47 45.27 -2.05
N PHE A 744 -36.44 44.60 -2.54
CA PHE A 744 -36.50 43.20 -2.95
C PHE A 744 -37.39 42.90 -4.15
N LEU A 745 -37.80 43.88 -4.95
CA LEU A 745 -38.62 43.61 -6.13
C LEU A 745 -37.85 42.79 -7.18
N ARG A 746 -38.54 41.84 -7.84
CA ARG A 746 -38.01 41.05 -8.97
C ARG A 746 -37.96 41.84 -10.28
N ILE A 747 -38.75 42.91 -10.37
CA ILE A 747 -38.88 43.74 -11.57
C ILE A 747 -38.97 45.23 -11.19
N ARG A 748 -38.58 46.12 -12.11
CA ARG A 748 -38.62 47.59 -11.91
C ARG A 748 -39.81 48.28 -12.57
N ASN A 749 -40.39 47.62 -13.56
CA ASN A 749 -41.28 48.21 -14.53
C ASN A 749 -42.70 47.66 -14.33
N SER A 750 -43.67 48.55 -14.11
CA SER A 750 -45.02 48.15 -13.71
C SER A 750 -45.81 47.40 -14.78
N GLU A 751 -45.50 47.67 -16.05
CA GLU A 751 -46.00 46.97 -17.22
C GLU A 751 -45.56 45.50 -17.27
N ASN A 752 -44.54 45.13 -16.50
CA ASN A 752 -44.03 43.77 -16.39
C ASN A 752 -44.58 43.02 -15.16
N PHE A 753 -45.45 43.63 -14.34
CA PHE A 753 -46.11 42.92 -13.25
C PHE A 753 -47.10 41.88 -13.79
N VAL A 754 -47.33 40.82 -13.03
CA VAL A 754 -48.40 39.84 -13.34
C VAL A 754 -49.78 40.50 -13.44
N CYS A 755 -49.99 41.64 -12.76
CA CYS A 755 -51.22 42.42 -12.86
C CYS A 755 -51.47 42.97 -14.26
N ALA A 756 -50.41 43.29 -15.01
CA ALA A 756 -50.53 43.87 -16.36
C ALA A 756 -51.12 42.87 -17.37
N ASP A 757 -51.02 41.57 -17.09
CA ASP A 757 -51.58 40.52 -17.96
C ASP A 757 -53.10 40.63 -18.11
N CYS A 758 -53.78 41.10 -17.05
CA CYS A 758 -55.24 41.26 -17.01
C CYS A 758 -55.68 42.72 -16.95
N HIS A 759 -54.87 43.61 -16.35
CA HIS A 759 -55.23 45.01 -16.11
C HIS A 759 -54.51 46.01 -17.03
N GLY A 760 -53.57 45.57 -17.87
CA GLY A 760 -52.81 46.47 -18.74
C GLY A 760 -52.12 47.59 -17.95
N LEU A 761 -52.24 48.83 -18.43
CA LEU A 761 -51.64 50.01 -17.80
C LEU A 761 -52.16 50.29 -16.38
N ASP A 762 -53.32 49.74 -15.99
CA ASP A 762 -53.85 49.90 -14.63
C ASP A 762 -53.08 49.08 -13.58
N ALA A 763 -52.15 48.22 -14.01
CA ALA A 763 -51.34 47.39 -13.11
C ALA A 763 -50.64 48.18 -12.01
N ILE A 764 -50.16 49.40 -12.31
CA ILE A 764 -49.51 50.27 -11.31
C ILE A 764 -50.47 50.69 -10.20
N PHE A 765 -51.75 50.93 -10.51
CA PHE A 765 -52.76 51.27 -9.50
C PHE A 765 -53.09 50.06 -8.63
N ARG A 766 -53.11 48.85 -9.21
CA ARG A 766 -53.28 47.59 -8.47
C ARG A 766 -52.12 47.37 -7.51
N TYR A 767 -50.87 47.57 -7.95
CA TYR A 767 -49.70 47.53 -7.08
C TYR A 767 -49.80 48.56 -5.93
N LYS A 768 -50.07 49.83 -6.26
CA LYS A 768 -50.19 50.92 -5.29
C LYS A 768 -51.33 50.72 -4.27
N TYR A 769 -52.37 49.98 -4.61
CA TYR A 769 -53.46 49.64 -3.67
C TYR A 769 -52.94 48.86 -2.45
N PHE A 770 -52.02 47.92 -2.66
CA PHE A 770 -51.45 47.09 -1.59
C PHE A 770 -50.39 47.84 -0.77
N HIS A 771 -49.56 48.65 -1.42
CA HIS A 771 -48.40 49.29 -0.80
C HIS A 771 -48.63 50.74 -0.34
N GLY A 772 -49.72 51.40 -0.75
CA GLY A 772 -50.05 52.77 -0.38
C GLY A 772 -51.37 52.87 0.39
N THR A 773 -51.37 53.61 1.51
CA THR A 773 -52.60 53.94 2.25
C THR A 773 -53.43 54.99 1.51
N THR A 774 -52.79 55.93 0.81
CA THR A 774 -53.43 56.98 0.01
C THR A 774 -54.25 56.41 -1.16
N SER A 775 -53.75 55.35 -1.80
CA SER A 775 -54.40 54.66 -2.92
C SER A 775 -55.76 54.03 -2.57
N ARG A 776 -56.07 53.89 -1.27
CA ARG A 776 -57.33 53.35 -0.76
C ARG A 776 -58.32 54.42 -0.30
N LYS A 777 -57.89 55.68 -0.26
CA LYS A 777 -58.77 56.78 0.13
C LYS A 777 -59.80 56.98 -0.97
N LYS A 778 -61.08 56.75 -0.66
CA LYS A 778 -62.18 57.01 -1.59
C LYS A 778 -62.27 58.52 -1.82
N HIS A 779 -61.88 58.96 -3.01
CA HIS A 779 -62.14 60.32 -3.48
C HIS A 779 -63.52 60.33 -4.15
N ARG A 780 -64.42 61.22 -3.71
CA ARG A 780 -65.70 61.42 -4.40
C ARG A 780 -65.38 62.02 -5.77
N LEU A 781 -65.68 61.29 -6.84
CA LEU A 781 -65.33 61.69 -8.21
C LEU A 781 -66.19 62.85 -8.73
N TYR A 782 -67.31 63.18 -8.07
CA TYR A 782 -68.11 64.36 -8.35
C TYR A 782 -68.74 64.88 -7.04
N ARG A 783 -68.84 66.21 -6.92
CA ARG A 783 -69.66 66.89 -5.92
C ARG A 783 -70.95 67.33 -6.56
#